data_AF-E1NR63-F1
#
_entry.id   AF-E1NR63-F1
#
_cell.length_a   1.000
_cell.length_b   1.000
_cell.length_c   1.000
_cell.angle_alpha   90.00
_cell.angle_beta   90.00
_cell.angle_gamma   90.00
#
_symmetry.space_group_name_H-M   'P 1'
#
loop_
_entity.id
_entity.type
_entity.pdbx_description
1 polymer ?
#
loop_
_entity_poly.entity_id
_entity_poly.type
_entity_poly.pdbx_seq_one_letter_code
_entity_poly.pdbx_strand_id
1 'polypeptide(L)'
;MKLTCSCQLLSKTEKLSDGKQYNKVAEDDVAFKIIADHVRAVSFAIADGALPSNSGRGYVLRRLIRRADLNGKRLGIKGAFLYKLVGVVGEIMKSHYPEVVDQQAFVEKVIKNEEDRFQETLSSGLNLLDSLISDAKSAKATKLSGKDAFKLFDTYGFPYELTFEAAQDAGLVVDKEEFDAEMKAQKERARKARGNLQSMGSQDITLMNIKDESVFEYHQLQEDHAKLLDIVVDDKLVDQVNGEQATLIFDKTPFYAERGGQVADHGEIFNQAGELVAHVIDVQHAPNDQNLHFVELVLPMQKGEEYVLKVDEQRRRGLKHNHTATHLLHAALRQVLGTHTHQAGSLVEPDYLRFDFTSLEPMTKREIATVERLVNEKIWAEIPVKTTITDQETGLKMGALALFGEKYHEKVRVVQINDFSIEFCGGTHCENTDQIGMLKIVSESAIGAGMRRIVAVTGQQAYEYAVKHDEILKEIQDEVKATKVDDIQNKVVALEDALREEQKTVEQLKSQINQAKASDLTDDIKDINGLKVIAKIVDVDGMNDLRELSDNWKTQNLSDVLILGTTVAGKANMLISLNDKAIKAGHKAGDLIKIAAPIFGGGGGGRPNMAQAGGKNPAGLAKALETVLNEL
;
A
#
# COMPACT_ATOMS: atom_id res chain seq x y z
N MET A 1 -26.30 -11.11 -36.96
CA MET A 1 -25.45 -11.57 -35.84
C MET A 1 -25.06 -10.44 -34.87
N LYS A 2 -24.59 -9.26 -35.34
CA LYS A 2 -24.29 -8.10 -34.47
C LYS A 2 -25.50 -7.57 -33.65
N LEU A 3 -26.72 -7.63 -34.18
CA LEU A 3 -27.93 -7.15 -33.49
C LEU A 3 -28.42 -8.06 -32.34
N THR A 4 -28.22 -9.38 -32.43
CA THR A 4 -28.65 -10.33 -31.39
C THR A 4 -27.72 -10.36 -30.18
N CYS A 5 -26.41 -10.14 -30.37
CA CYS A 5 -25.41 -10.09 -29.29
C CYS A 5 -25.65 -8.90 -28.34
N SER A 6 -25.94 -7.72 -28.87
CA SER A 6 -26.15 -6.52 -28.04
C SER A 6 -27.46 -6.58 -27.23
N CYS A 7 -28.51 -7.21 -27.76
CA CYS A 7 -29.82 -7.27 -27.08
C CYS A 7 -29.79 -8.02 -25.73
N GLN A 8 -28.99 -9.08 -25.60
CA GLN A 8 -28.92 -9.86 -24.35
C GLN A 8 -28.20 -9.08 -23.22
N LEU A 9 -27.11 -8.38 -23.53
CA LEU A 9 -26.39 -7.53 -22.57
C LEU A 9 -27.23 -6.33 -22.16
N LEU A 10 -27.90 -5.68 -23.10
CA LEU A 10 -28.81 -4.57 -22.82
C LEU A 10 -29.95 -5.03 -21.90
N SER A 11 -30.61 -6.15 -22.21
CA SER A 11 -31.69 -6.70 -21.37
C SER A 11 -31.23 -7.10 -19.96
N LYS A 12 -30.02 -7.65 -19.82
CA LYS A 12 -29.47 -7.97 -18.49
C LYS A 12 -29.16 -6.69 -17.70
N THR A 13 -28.66 -5.65 -18.35
CA THR A 13 -28.37 -4.35 -17.73
C THR A 13 -29.65 -3.63 -17.30
N GLU A 14 -30.74 -3.69 -18.07
CA GLU A 14 -32.05 -3.17 -17.68
C GLU A 14 -32.57 -3.80 -16.38
N LYS A 15 -32.33 -5.09 -16.16
CA LYS A 15 -32.74 -5.77 -14.91
C LYS A 15 -31.94 -5.32 -13.68
N LEU A 16 -30.77 -4.71 -13.89
CA LEU A 16 -29.89 -4.22 -12.83
C LEU A 16 -30.13 -2.73 -12.53
N SER A 17 -30.78 -1.99 -13.43
CA SER A 17 -31.07 -0.56 -13.31
C SER A 17 -32.26 -0.28 -12.38
N ASP A 18 -32.38 0.96 -11.91
CA ASP A 18 -33.50 1.42 -11.07
C ASP A 18 -34.73 1.73 -11.95
N GLY A 19 -35.27 0.71 -12.62
CA GLY A 19 -36.46 0.82 -13.47
C GLY A 19 -36.23 1.53 -14.83
N LYS A 20 -34.97 1.76 -15.23
CA LYS A 20 -34.61 2.37 -16.52
C LYS A 20 -34.66 1.34 -17.65
N GLN A 21 -35.22 1.74 -18.80
CA GLN A 21 -35.39 0.88 -19.99
C GLN A 21 -34.69 1.49 -21.21
N TYR A 22 -34.11 0.63 -22.03
CA TYR A 22 -33.48 0.98 -23.30
C TYR A 22 -34.55 1.34 -24.35
N ASN A 23 -34.23 2.28 -25.25
CA ASN A 23 -35.11 2.92 -26.23
C ASN A 23 -36.28 3.74 -25.62
N LYS A 24 -36.14 4.23 -24.38
CA LYS A 24 -37.14 5.11 -23.75
C LYS A 24 -36.66 6.54 -23.58
N VAL A 25 -35.41 6.72 -23.15
CA VAL A 25 -34.80 8.03 -22.90
C VAL A 25 -33.46 8.07 -23.61
N ALA A 26 -33.25 9.05 -24.49
CA ALA A 26 -32.06 9.12 -25.34
C ALA A 26 -30.75 9.18 -24.54
N GLU A 27 -30.75 9.83 -23.38
CA GLU A 27 -29.58 9.90 -22.48
C GLU A 27 -29.27 8.53 -21.84
N ASP A 28 -30.30 7.81 -21.36
CA ASP A 28 -30.14 6.48 -20.77
C ASP A 28 -29.65 5.45 -21.83
N ASP A 29 -30.10 5.59 -23.08
CA ASP A 29 -29.71 4.70 -24.19
C ASP A 29 -28.21 4.73 -24.48
N VAL A 30 -27.58 5.90 -24.32
CA VAL A 30 -26.13 6.07 -24.47
C VAL A 30 -25.41 5.31 -23.35
N ALA A 31 -25.88 5.43 -22.11
CA ALA A 31 -25.30 4.73 -20.97
C ALA A 31 -25.38 3.20 -21.13
N PHE A 32 -26.54 2.66 -21.55
CA PHE A 32 -26.71 1.23 -21.82
C PHE A 32 -25.77 0.72 -22.91
N LYS A 33 -25.59 1.46 -24.01
CA LYS A 33 -24.66 1.09 -25.09
C LYS A 33 -23.21 1.08 -24.63
N ILE A 34 -22.80 2.09 -23.86
CA ILE A 34 -21.44 2.21 -23.31
C ILE A 34 -21.12 1.02 -22.40
N ILE A 35 -22.04 0.66 -21.49
CA ILE A 35 -21.85 -0.48 -20.59
C ILE A 35 -21.68 -1.78 -21.39
N ALA A 36 -22.56 -2.03 -22.35
CA ALA A 36 -22.56 -3.26 -23.14
C ALA A 36 -21.30 -3.41 -24.02
N ASP A 37 -20.75 -2.30 -24.53
CA ASP A 37 -19.52 -2.33 -25.33
C ASP A 37 -18.27 -2.52 -24.48
N HIS A 38 -18.18 -1.77 -23.37
CA HIS A 38 -17.00 -1.79 -22.50
C HIS A 38 -16.87 -3.10 -21.75
N VAL A 39 -17.96 -3.67 -21.24
CA VAL A 39 -17.88 -4.98 -20.57
C VAL A 39 -17.42 -6.08 -21.51
N ARG A 40 -17.78 -6.00 -22.80
CA ARG A 40 -17.29 -6.92 -23.82
C ARG A 40 -15.79 -6.76 -24.00
N ALA A 41 -15.33 -5.54 -24.32
CA ALA A 41 -13.91 -5.26 -24.57
C ALA A 41 -13.02 -5.63 -23.37
N VAL A 42 -13.46 -5.31 -22.16
CA VAL A 42 -12.72 -5.61 -20.93
C VAL A 42 -12.69 -7.11 -20.66
N SER A 43 -13.80 -7.83 -20.85
CA SER A 43 -13.83 -9.29 -20.62
C SER A 43 -12.83 -10.02 -21.52
N PHE A 44 -12.73 -9.62 -22.79
CA PHE A 44 -11.74 -10.16 -23.73
C PHE A 44 -10.32 -9.88 -23.29
N ALA A 45 -10.00 -8.61 -23.02
CA ALA A 45 -8.64 -8.22 -22.69
C ALA A 45 -8.15 -8.88 -21.39
N ILE A 46 -9.03 -9.06 -20.39
CA ILE A 46 -8.67 -9.74 -19.14
C ILE A 46 -8.50 -11.24 -19.36
N ALA A 47 -9.35 -11.88 -20.17
CA ALA A 47 -9.16 -13.29 -20.54
C ALA A 47 -7.82 -13.49 -21.28
N ASP A 48 -7.38 -12.51 -22.08
CA ASP A 48 -6.07 -12.51 -22.74
C ASP A 48 -4.89 -12.14 -21.80
N GLY A 49 -5.14 -12.01 -20.49
CA GLY A 49 -4.12 -11.76 -19.47
C GLY A 49 -3.81 -10.29 -19.19
N ALA A 50 -4.53 -9.33 -19.79
CA ALA A 50 -4.36 -7.93 -19.45
C ALA A 50 -5.03 -7.58 -18.11
N LEU A 51 -4.31 -6.88 -17.23
CA LEU A 51 -4.83 -6.46 -15.93
C LEU A 51 -4.97 -4.93 -15.83
N PRO A 52 -6.03 -4.41 -15.17
CA PRO A 52 -6.16 -2.99 -14.88
C PRO A 52 -4.96 -2.44 -14.09
N SER A 53 -4.32 -1.38 -14.57
CA SER A 53 -3.13 -0.78 -13.95
C SER A 53 -3.12 0.75 -14.05
N ASN A 54 -2.11 1.42 -13.48
CA ASN A 54 -1.94 2.88 -13.57
C ASN A 54 -1.25 3.34 -14.88
N SER A 55 -0.80 2.43 -15.75
CA SER A 55 0.02 2.78 -16.92
C SER A 55 -0.15 1.80 -18.09
N GLY A 56 0.25 2.24 -19.29
CA GLY A 56 0.26 1.40 -20.49
C GLY A 56 -1.12 0.82 -20.86
N ARG A 57 -1.16 -0.46 -21.24
CA ARG A 57 -2.39 -1.15 -21.65
C ARG A 57 -3.37 -1.34 -20.48
N GLY A 58 -2.86 -1.58 -19.28
CA GLY A 58 -3.68 -1.73 -18.08
C GLY A 58 -4.42 -0.44 -17.68
N TYR A 59 -3.85 0.73 -17.99
CA TYR A 59 -4.53 2.01 -17.84
C TYR A 59 -5.80 2.11 -18.68
N VAL A 60 -5.72 1.69 -19.95
CA VAL A 60 -6.86 1.70 -20.86
C VAL A 60 -7.95 0.76 -20.35
N LEU A 61 -7.57 -0.43 -19.87
CA LEU A 61 -8.50 -1.40 -19.28
C LEU A 61 -9.25 -0.82 -18.09
N ARG A 62 -8.51 -0.23 -17.16
CA ARG A 62 -9.06 0.45 -16.00
C ARG A 62 -10.04 1.55 -16.40
N ARG A 63 -9.66 2.37 -17.40
CA ARG A 63 -10.52 3.46 -17.90
C ARG A 63 -11.85 2.93 -18.42
N LEU A 64 -11.86 1.83 -19.17
CA LEU A 64 -13.09 1.24 -19.71
C LEU A 64 -14.01 0.71 -18.60
N ILE A 65 -13.46 0.03 -17.59
CA ILE A 65 -14.22 -0.45 -16.43
C ILE A 65 -14.88 0.71 -15.70
N ARG A 66 -14.09 1.72 -15.31
CA ARG A 66 -14.59 2.88 -14.55
C ARG A 66 -15.63 3.69 -15.34
N ARG A 67 -15.45 3.81 -16.65
CA ARG A 67 -16.42 4.48 -17.53
C ARG A 67 -17.75 3.73 -17.57
N ALA A 68 -17.73 2.41 -17.61
CA ALA A 68 -18.94 1.61 -17.56
C ALA A 68 -19.62 1.70 -16.18
N ASP A 69 -18.84 1.66 -15.08
CA ASP A 69 -19.38 1.77 -13.72
C ASP A 69 -20.04 3.14 -13.48
N LEU A 70 -19.42 4.22 -13.97
CA LEU A 70 -20.00 5.57 -13.94
C LEU A 70 -21.36 5.64 -14.65
N ASN A 71 -21.47 5.04 -15.83
CA ASN A 71 -22.73 5.00 -16.57
C ASN A 71 -23.78 4.11 -15.87
N GLY A 72 -23.35 3.05 -15.18
CA GLY A 72 -24.22 2.24 -14.34
C GLY A 72 -24.81 3.04 -13.18
N LYS A 73 -24.01 3.88 -12.51
CA LYS A 73 -24.49 4.78 -11.45
C LYS A 73 -25.53 5.78 -11.96
N ARG A 74 -25.33 6.35 -13.17
CA ARG A 74 -26.31 7.25 -13.82
C ARG A 74 -27.65 6.54 -14.07
N LEU A 75 -27.62 5.24 -14.35
CA LEU A 75 -28.82 4.39 -14.48
C LEU A 75 -29.41 3.93 -13.13
N GLY A 76 -28.88 4.39 -12.01
CA GLY A 76 -29.35 4.05 -10.66
C GLY A 76 -28.84 2.70 -10.14
N ILE A 77 -27.87 2.06 -10.80
CA ILE A 77 -27.33 0.77 -10.38
C ILE A 77 -26.50 0.93 -9.10
N LYS A 78 -26.76 0.10 -8.09
CA LYS A 78 -26.05 0.11 -6.80
C LYS A 78 -25.08 -1.07 -6.68
N GLY A 79 -23.90 -0.82 -6.12
CA GLY A 79 -22.82 -1.81 -5.96
C GLY A 79 -22.14 -2.18 -7.28
N ALA A 80 -21.16 -3.08 -7.23
CA ALA A 80 -20.54 -3.66 -8.41
C ALA A 80 -21.55 -4.48 -9.23
N PHE A 81 -21.54 -4.31 -10.54
CA PHE A 81 -22.50 -4.92 -11.45
C PHE A 81 -21.91 -5.38 -12.78
N LEU A 82 -20.83 -4.77 -13.29
CA LEU A 82 -20.21 -5.16 -14.55
C LEU A 82 -19.77 -6.62 -14.53
N TYR A 83 -19.20 -7.10 -13.41
CA TYR A 83 -18.80 -8.51 -13.31
C TYR A 83 -19.98 -9.47 -13.56
N LYS A 84 -21.21 -9.10 -13.18
CA LYS A 84 -22.42 -9.92 -13.39
C LYS A 84 -22.81 -10.07 -14.87
N LEU A 85 -22.24 -9.24 -15.74
CA LEU A 85 -22.45 -9.29 -17.18
C LEU A 85 -21.42 -10.17 -17.90
N VAL A 86 -20.31 -10.56 -17.25
CA VAL A 86 -19.24 -11.36 -17.85
C VAL A 86 -19.74 -12.72 -18.32
N GLY A 87 -20.53 -13.42 -17.50
CA GLY A 87 -21.15 -14.68 -17.92
C GLY A 87 -22.02 -14.56 -19.17
N VAL A 88 -22.73 -13.43 -19.33
CA VAL A 88 -23.53 -13.15 -20.54
C VAL A 88 -22.61 -12.90 -21.75
N VAL A 89 -21.48 -12.21 -21.57
CA VAL A 89 -20.46 -12.04 -22.63
C VAL A 89 -19.90 -13.40 -23.05
N GLY A 90 -19.56 -14.26 -22.09
CA GLY A 90 -19.05 -15.60 -22.34
C GLY A 90 -20.03 -16.45 -23.14
N GLU A 91 -21.31 -16.47 -22.76
CA GLU A 91 -22.36 -17.20 -23.49
C GLU A 91 -22.52 -16.71 -24.94
N ILE A 92 -22.51 -15.39 -25.15
CA ILE A 92 -22.65 -14.79 -26.49
C ILE A 92 -21.46 -15.19 -27.40
N MET A 93 -20.25 -15.23 -26.84
CA MET A 93 -19.01 -15.32 -27.62
C MET A 93 -18.40 -16.73 -27.66
N LYS A 94 -18.94 -17.68 -26.89
CA LYS A 94 -18.44 -19.07 -26.72
C LYS A 94 -18.07 -19.80 -28.02
N SER A 95 -18.78 -19.53 -29.10
CA SER A 95 -18.57 -20.19 -30.40
C SER A 95 -17.24 -19.80 -31.08
N HIS A 96 -16.71 -18.62 -30.78
CA HIS A 96 -15.51 -18.09 -31.41
C HIS A 96 -14.36 -17.87 -30.42
N TYR A 97 -14.67 -17.73 -29.13
CA TYR A 97 -13.73 -17.34 -28.07
C TYR A 97 -14.06 -18.07 -26.76
N PRO A 98 -13.73 -19.37 -26.65
CA PRO A 98 -14.01 -20.19 -25.46
C PRO A 98 -13.25 -19.72 -24.20
N GLU A 99 -12.09 -19.06 -24.37
CA GLU A 99 -11.22 -18.62 -23.28
C GLU A 99 -11.90 -17.65 -22.30
N VAL A 100 -12.89 -16.87 -22.75
CA VAL A 100 -13.68 -15.98 -21.89
C VAL A 100 -14.55 -16.78 -20.91
N VAL A 101 -15.04 -17.95 -21.34
CA VAL A 101 -15.82 -18.87 -20.49
C VAL A 101 -14.88 -19.62 -19.54
N ASP A 102 -13.75 -20.12 -20.04
CA ASP A 102 -12.78 -20.87 -19.25
C ASP A 102 -12.18 -20.00 -18.11
N GLN A 103 -11.99 -18.71 -18.36
CA GLN A 103 -11.48 -17.74 -17.39
C GLN A 103 -12.56 -16.88 -16.73
N GLN A 104 -13.85 -17.22 -16.87
CA GLN A 104 -14.96 -16.39 -16.39
C GLN A 104 -14.80 -15.97 -14.92
N ALA A 105 -14.48 -16.92 -14.03
CA ALA A 105 -14.32 -16.63 -12.60
C ALA A 105 -13.19 -15.62 -12.33
N PHE A 106 -12.09 -15.69 -13.09
CA PHE A 106 -10.99 -14.74 -12.99
C PHE A 106 -11.39 -13.36 -13.52
N VAL A 107 -12.01 -13.30 -14.70
CA VAL A 107 -12.48 -12.05 -15.31
C VAL A 107 -13.49 -11.35 -14.40
N GLU A 108 -14.46 -12.08 -13.85
CA GLU A 108 -15.44 -11.57 -12.88
C GLU A 108 -14.74 -10.99 -11.65
N LYS A 109 -13.74 -11.70 -11.11
CA LYS A 109 -12.98 -11.24 -9.94
C LYS A 109 -12.19 -9.96 -10.23
N VAL A 110 -11.51 -9.88 -11.38
CA VAL A 110 -10.74 -8.68 -11.80
C VAL A 110 -11.67 -7.47 -11.93
N ILE A 111 -12.78 -7.62 -12.66
CA ILE A 111 -13.74 -6.53 -12.89
C ILE A 111 -14.36 -6.09 -11.56
N LYS A 112 -14.84 -7.04 -10.75
CA LYS A 112 -15.46 -6.74 -9.46
C LYS A 112 -14.51 -6.00 -8.53
N ASN A 113 -13.25 -6.43 -8.44
CA ASN A 113 -12.27 -5.78 -7.56
C ASN A 113 -11.93 -4.35 -8.01
N GLU A 114 -11.90 -4.08 -9.32
CA GLU A 114 -11.75 -2.70 -9.81
C GLU A 114 -13.02 -1.88 -9.59
N GLU A 115 -14.22 -2.44 -9.75
CA GLU A 115 -15.49 -1.78 -9.42
C GLU A 115 -15.55 -1.42 -7.93
N ASP A 116 -15.31 -2.38 -7.02
CA ASP A 116 -15.36 -2.16 -5.58
C ASP A 116 -14.37 -1.06 -5.15
N ARG A 117 -13.12 -1.11 -5.63
CA ARG A 117 -12.11 -0.06 -5.38
C ARG A 117 -12.52 1.30 -5.94
N PHE A 118 -13.09 1.31 -7.13
CA PHE A 118 -13.52 2.55 -7.75
C PHE A 118 -14.68 3.17 -6.96
N GLN A 119 -15.65 2.35 -6.51
CA GLN A 119 -16.79 2.83 -5.74
C GLN A 119 -16.41 3.51 -4.42
N GLU A 120 -15.34 3.05 -3.75
CA GLU A 120 -14.78 3.73 -2.56
C GLU A 120 -14.33 5.17 -2.88
N THR A 121 -13.74 5.40 -4.06
CA THR A 121 -13.26 6.72 -4.50
C THR A 121 -14.35 7.56 -5.19
N LEU A 122 -15.37 6.90 -5.75
CA LEU A 122 -16.33 7.49 -6.67
C LEU A 122 -17.34 8.41 -5.96
N SER A 123 -17.85 8.03 -4.79
CA SER A 123 -18.90 8.82 -4.11
C SER A 123 -18.44 10.21 -3.71
N SER A 124 -17.19 10.34 -3.25
CA SER A 124 -16.60 11.62 -2.83
C SER A 124 -16.21 12.48 -4.03
N GLY A 125 -15.68 11.84 -5.09
CA GLY A 125 -15.29 12.54 -6.33
C GLY A 125 -16.48 13.04 -7.15
N LEU A 126 -17.58 12.27 -7.23
CA LEU A 126 -18.79 12.68 -7.98
C LEU A 126 -19.48 13.88 -7.37
N ASN A 127 -19.68 13.91 -6.05
CA ASN A 127 -20.32 15.05 -5.40
C ASN A 127 -19.53 16.35 -5.63
N LEU A 128 -18.20 16.27 -5.62
CA LEU A 128 -17.34 17.41 -5.91
C LEU A 128 -17.41 17.81 -7.40
N LEU A 129 -17.38 16.84 -8.31
CA LEU A 129 -17.50 17.09 -9.76
C LEU A 129 -18.85 17.73 -10.12
N ASP A 130 -19.95 17.23 -9.56
CA ASP A 130 -21.29 17.77 -9.77
C ASP A 130 -21.40 19.20 -9.22
N SER A 131 -20.79 19.49 -8.06
CA SER A 131 -20.67 20.86 -7.54
C SER A 131 -19.90 21.75 -8.51
N LEU A 132 -18.74 21.33 -8.99
CA LEU A 132 -17.91 22.12 -9.91
C LEU A 132 -18.62 22.39 -11.25
N ILE A 133 -19.34 21.39 -11.79
CA ILE A 133 -20.15 21.55 -13.00
C ILE A 133 -21.32 22.51 -12.76
N SER A 134 -21.99 22.40 -11.60
CA SER A 134 -23.08 23.29 -11.21
C SER A 134 -22.59 24.73 -11.05
N ASP A 135 -21.47 24.92 -10.36
CA ASP A 135 -20.86 26.24 -10.14
C ASP A 135 -20.42 26.88 -11.46
N ALA A 136 -19.80 26.09 -12.35
CA ALA A 136 -19.42 26.55 -13.69
C ALA A 136 -20.64 26.95 -14.53
N LYS A 137 -21.73 26.16 -14.48
CA LYS A 137 -22.99 26.49 -15.17
C LYS A 137 -23.65 27.75 -14.60
N SER A 138 -23.70 27.89 -13.27
CA SER A 138 -24.23 29.09 -12.60
C SER A 138 -23.40 30.33 -12.92
N ALA A 139 -22.08 30.18 -13.06
CA ALA A 139 -21.17 31.25 -13.48
C ALA A 139 -21.19 31.52 -14.99
N LYS A 140 -21.97 30.76 -15.78
CA LYS A 140 -21.97 30.77 -17.26
C LYS A 140 -20.56 30.56 -17.86
N ALA A 141 -19.70 29.85 -17.16
CA ALA A 141 -18.40 29.47 -17.66
C ALA A 141 -18.56 28.39 -18.75
N THR A 142 -17.70 28.43 -19.77
CA THR A 142 -17.60 27.39 -20.80
C THR A 142 -16.48 26.40 -20.51
N LYS A 143 -15.70 26.67 -19.45
CA LYS A 143 -14.53 25.88 -19.05
C LYS A 143 -14.57 25.48 -17.58
N LEU A 144 -14.06 24.29 -17.29
CA LEU A 144 -13.72 23.82 -15.94
C LEU A 144 -12.22 24.04 -15.70
N SER A 145 -11.82 24.51 -14.52
CA SER A 145 -10.40 24.72 -14.20
C SER A 145 -9.61 23.41 -14.25
N GLY A 146 -8.40 23.47 -14.82
CA GLY A 146 -7.47 22.34 -14.85
C GLY A 146 -6.92 22.01 -13.46
N LYS A 147 -6.85 22.99 -12.55
CA LYS A 147 -6.47 22.78 -11.14
C LYS A 147 -7.53 22.00 -10.37
N ASP A 148 -8.81 22.27 -10.61
CA ASP A 148 -9.90 21.51 -9.99
C ASP A 148 -9.96 20.08 -10.54
N ALA A 149 -9.75 19.91 -11.85
CA ALA A 149 -9.59 18.59 -12.46
C ALA A 149 -8.35 17.85 -11.91
N PHE A 150 -7.25 18.56 -11.65
CA PHE A 150 -6.05 18.01 -11.04
C PHE A 150 -6.29 17.62 -9.57
N LYS A 151 -7.03 18.42 -8.81
CA LYS A 151 -7.40 18.10 -7.42
C LYS A 151 -8.29 16.85 -7.34
N LEU A 152 -9.27 16.73 -8.25
CA LEU A 152 -10.07 15.52 -8.42
C LEU A 152 -9.17 14.30 -8.66
N PHE A 153 -8.18 14.44 -9.53
CA PHE A 153 -7.22 13.38 -9.86
C PHE A 153 -6.24 13.02 -8.72
N ASP A 154 -5.53 14.00 -8.18
CA ASP A 154 -4.43 13.83 -7.23
C ASP A 154 -4.92 13.59 -5.80
N THR A 155 -5.91 14.36 -5.34
CA THR A 155 -6.39 14.30 -3.94
C THR A 155 -7.48 13.24 -3.76
N TYR A 156 -8.41 13.13 -4.71
CA TYR A 156 -9.58 12.26 -4.58
C TYR A 156 -9.48 10.99 -5.44
N GLY A 157 -8.40 10.82 -6.21
CA GLY A 157 -8.17 9.64 -7.05
C GLY A 157 -9.15 9.52 -8.23
N PHE A 158 -9.90 10.58 -8.53
CA PHE A 158 -10.92 10.61 -9.57
C PHE A 158 -10.29 10.85 -10.95
N PRO A 159 -10.39 9.89 -11.90
CA PRO A 159 -9.68 9.97 -13.17
C PRO A 159 -9.98 11.23 -13.98
N TYR A 160 -8.93 11.84 -14.56
CA TYR A 160 -9.06 13.02 -15.43
C TYR A 160 -10.01 12.76 -16.60
N GLU A 161 -10.00 11.56 -17.18
CA GLU A 161 -10.86 11.22 -18.31
C GLU A 161 -12.33 11.26 -17.94
N LEU A 162 -12.68 10.87 -16.72
CA LEU A 162 -14.07 10.91 -16.27
C LEU A 162 -14.51 12.35 -15.99
N THR A 163 -13.60 13.19 -15.46
CA THR A 163 -13.83 14.65 -15.33
C THR A 163 -14.04 15.29 -16.69
N PHE A 164 -13.19 14.95 -17.67
CA PHE A 164 -13.28 15.43 -19.05
C PHE A 164 -14.59 15.01 -19.73
N GLU A 165 -14.94 13.73 -19.66
CA GLU A 165 -16.16 13.20 -20.27
C GLU A 165 -17.42 13.80 -19.62
N ALA A 166 -17.47 13.90 -18.28
CA ALA A 166 -18.59 14.51 -17.58
C ALA A 166 -18.73 16.00 -17.87
N ALA A 167 -17.62 16.74 -17.97
CA ALA A 167 -17.65 18.14 -18.38
C ALA A 167 -18.18 18.28 -19.81
N GLN A 168 -17.72 17.42 -20.73
CA GLN A 168 -18.17 17.42 -22.12
C GLN A 168 -19.67 17.12 -22.25
N ASP A 169 -20.18 16.11 -21.54
CA ASP A 169 -21.61 15.80 -21.46
C ASP A 169 -22.42 17.00 -20.94
N ALA A 170 -21.83 17.79 -20.04
CA ALA A 170 -22.43 18.98 -19.46
C ALA A 170 -22.27 20.26 -20.34
N GLY A 171 -21.63 20.16 -21.51
CA GLY A 171 -21.36 21.28 -22.41
C GLY A 171 -20.17 22.16 -22.03
N LEU A 172 -19.28 21.67 -21.15
CA LEU A 172 -18.09 22.36 -20.63
C LEU A 172 -16.81 21.73 -21.19
N VAL A 173 -15.73 22.51 -21.24
CA VAL A 173 -14.39 22.03 -21.64
C VAL A 173 -13.44 22.11 -20.45
N VAL A 174 -12.75 21.02 -20.11
CA VAL A 174 -11.71 21.06 -19.07
C VAL A 174 -10.46 21.75 -19.60
N ASP A 175 -9.90 22.70 -18.84
CA ASP A 175 -8.64 23.35 -19.20
C ASP A 175 -7.46 22.37 -19.06
N LYS A 176 -7.08 21.79 -20.21
CA LYS A 176 -6.06 20.74 -20.25
C LYS A 176 -4.64 21.29 -20.05
N GLU A 177 -4.35 22.49 -20.52
CA GLU A 177 -3.03 23.10 -20.37
C GLU A 177 -2.73 23.35 -18.89
N GLU A 178 -3.72 23.85 -18.15
CA GLU A 178 -3.61 24.07 -16.71
C GLU A 178 -3.48 22.73 -15.94
N PHE A 179 -4.19 21.67 -16.34
CA PHE A 179 -4.03 20.33 -15.76
C PHE A 179 -2.65 19.73 -16.01
N ASP A 180 -2.14 19.83 -17.24
CA ASP A 180 -0.84 19.28 -17.64
C ASP A 180 0.32 20.02 -16.92
N ALA A 181 0.15 21.31 -16.64
CA ALA A 181 1.11 22.09 -15.84
C ALA A 181 1.24 21.55 -14.40
N GLU A 182 0.11 21.26 -13.74
CA GLU A 182 0.11 20.67 -12.38
C GLU A 182 0.69 19.25 -12.36
N MET A 183 0.39 18.44 -13.38
CA MET A 183 0.98 17.11 -13.56
C MET A 183 2.50 17.16 -13.75
N LYS A 184 3.01 18.16 -14.48
CA LYS A 184 4.45 18.37 -14.66
C LYS A 184 5.12 18.78 -13.35
N ALA A 185 4.52 19.70 -12.60
CA ALA A 185 5.00 20.12 -11.29
C ALA A 185 5.03 18.96 -10.27
N GLN A 186 4.07 18.03 -10.32
CA GLN A 186 4.07 16.81 -9.51
C GLN A 186 5.21 15.84 -9.90
N LYS A 187 5.42 15.61 -11.20
CA LYS A 187 6.51 14.75 -11.70
C LYS A 187 7.90 15.28 -11.37
N GLU A 188 8.11 16.60 -11.48
CA GLU A 188 9.39 17.23 -11.12
C GLU A 188 9.69 17.11 -9.62
N ARG A 189 8.67 17.25 -8.76
CA ARG A 189 8.79 16.97 -7.32
C ARG A 189 9.20 15.52 -7.05
N ALA A 190 8.62 14.55 -7.78
CA ALA A 190 8.95 13.13 -7.63
C ALA A 190 10.35 12.75 -8.18
N ARG A 191 10.81 13.38 -9.27
CA ARG A 191 12.15 13.15 -9.85
C ARG A 191 13.27 13.70 -8.96
N LYS A 192 13.08 14.89 -8.38
CA LYS A 192 14.05 15.46 -7.42
C LYS A 192 14.26 14.59 -6.19
N ALA A 193 13.32 13.68 -5.89
CA ALA A 193 13.42 12.73 -4.79
C ALA A 193 14.15 11.41 -5.14
N ARG A 194 14.52 11.13 -6.41
CA ARG A 194 15.05 9.81 -6.84
C ARG A 194 16.53 9.75 -7.26
N GLY A 195 17.28 10.85 -7.27
CA GLY A 195 18.73 10.84 -7.58
C GLY A 195 19.07 10.61 -9.06
N ASN A 196 20.22 11.15 -9.51
CA ASN A 196 20.56 11.40 -10.93
C ASN A 196 21.51 10.37 -11.58
N LEU A 197 21.64 9.14 -11.06
CA LEU A 197 22.69 8.21 -11.51
C LEU A 197 22.38 7.41 -12.80
N GLN A 198 21.13 7.37 -13.29
CA GLN A 198 20.73 6.49 -14.41
C GLN A 198 20.84 7.08 -15.83
N SER A 199 21.44 8.27 -16.04
CA SER A 199 21.34 8.98 -17.33
C SER A 199 22.42 8.66 -18.38
N MET A 200 23.38 7.78 -18.11
CA MET A 200 24.60 7.64 -18.93
C MET A 200 24.53 6.61 -20.07
N GLY A 201 23.57 5.68 -20.07
CA GLY A 201 23.71 4.43 -20.84
C GLY A 201 23.38 4.42 -22.34
N SER A 202 22.82 5.48 -22.96
CA SER A 202 22.24 5.32 -24.31
C SER A 202 22.49 6.43 -25.33
N GLN A 203 23.37 7.40 -25.05
CA GLN A 203 23.57 8.55 -25.95
C GLN A 203 25.04 8.87 -26.29
N ASP A 204 26.00 8.09 -25.80
CA ASP A 204 27.40 8.32 -26.10
C ASP A 204 27.82 7.65 -27.43
N ILE A 205 28.24 8.47 -28.39
CA ILE A 205 28.71 8.05 -29.72
C ILE A 205 30.00 7.21 -29.59
N THR A 206 30.80 7.45 -28.55
CA THR A 206 32.06 6.73 -28.31
C THR A 206 31.80 5.25 -28.04
N LEU A 207 30.85 4.93 -27.15
CA LEU A 207 30.48 3.55 -26.82
C LEU A 207 29.83 2.80 -27.98
N MET A 208 29.09 3.49 -28.87
CA MET A 208 28.48 2.86 -30.04
C MET A 208 29.51 2.37 -31.08
N ASN A 209 30.71 2.94 -31.09
CA ASN A 209 31.76 2.58 -32.05
C ASN A 209 32.63 1.41 -31.59
N ILE A 210 32.58 1.03 -30.31
CA ILE A 210 33.34 -0.12 -29.78
C ILE A 210 32.64 -1.40 -30.23
N LYS A 211 33.34 -2.25 -30.99
CA LYS A 211 32.78 -3.49 -31.57
C LYS A 211 33.55 -4.75 -31.17
N ASP A 212 34.59 -4.60 -30.37
CA ASP A 212 35.43 -5.70 -29.93
C ASP A 212 34.63 -6.67 -29.06
N GLU A 213 34.73 -7.96 -29.35
CA GLU A 213 33.93 -8.98 -28.67
C GLU A 213 34.39 -9.13 -27.20
N SER A 214 33.43 -9.20 -26.28
CA SER A 214 33.66 -9.41 -24.85
C SER A 214 32.83 -10.61 -24.40
N VAL A 215 33.48 -11.62 -23.81
CA VAL A 215 32.84 -12.89 -23.43
C VAL A 215 32.70 -12.99 -21.92
N PHE A 216 31.45 -13.11 -21.46
CA PHE A 216 31.18 -13.37 -20.03
C PHE A 216 31.32 -14.86 -19.67
N GLU A 217 32.03 -15.13 -18.59
CA GLU A 217 32.34 -16.48 -18.12
C GLU A 217 31.49 -16.90 -16.91
N TYR A 218 30.39 -17.61 -17.17
CA TYR A 218 29.39 -17.98 -16.16
C TYR A 218 29.90 -18.76 -14.95
N HIS A 219 30.97 -19.56 -15.11
CA HIS A 219 31.45 -20.51 -14.10
C HIS A 219 32.78 -20.10 -13.47
N GLN A 220 33.42 -19.05 -13.97
CA GLN A 220 34.69 -18.55 -13.45
C GLN A 220 34.44 -17.43 -12.44
N LEU A 221 35.21 -17.43 -11.35
CA LEU A 221 35.27 -16.31 -10.40
C LEU A 221 36.56 -15.50 -10.58
N GLN A 222 37.52 -16.06 -11.31
CA GLN A 222 38.80 -15.46 -11.62
C GLN A 222 39.16 -15.77 -13.06
N GLU A 223 39.67 -14.77 -13.78
CA GLU A 223 40.29 -14.94 -15.10
C GLU A 223 41.71 -14.38 -15.03
N ASP A 224 42.70 -15.22 -15.30
CA ASP A 224 44.13 -14.91 -15.10
C ASP A 224 44.75 -14.11 -16.25
N HIS A 225 44.14 -14.17 -17.44
CA HIS A 225 44.67 -13.62 -18.68
C HIS A 225 43.58 -12.85 -19.44
N ALA A 226 42.93 -11.88 -18.78
CA ALA A 226 41.97 -11.00 -19.43
C ALA A 226 42.70 -9.84 -20.11
N LYS A 227 42.55 -9.69 -21.42
CA LYS A 227 43.19 -8.62 -22.19
C LYS A 227 42.33 -7.36 -22.14
N LEU A 228 42.91 -6.24 -21.72
CA LEU A 228 42.24 -4.95 -21.73
C LEU A 228 42.11 -4.43 -23.16
N LEU A 229 40.89 -4.39 -23.69
CA LEU A 229 40.60 -3.98 -25.05
C LEU A 229 40.43 -2.47 -25.17
N ASP A 230 39.67 -1.87 -24.25
CA ASP A 230 39.35 -0.45 -24.31
C ASP A 230 39.30 0.18 -22.93
N ILE A 231 39.70 1.45 -22.89
CA ILE A 231 39.66 2.30 -21.70
C ILE A 231 38.90 3.56 -22.09
N VAL A 232 37.87 3.90 -21.34
CA VAL A 232 37.07 5.11 -21.52
C VAL A 232 37.18 5.98 -20.27
N VAL A 233 37.56 7.24 -20.47
CA VAL A 233 37.62 8.29 -19.45
C VAL A 233 36.97 9.54 -20.01
N ASP A 234 36.03 10.15 -19.28
CA ASP A 234 35.27 11.34 -19.72
C ASP A 234 34.72 11.20 -21.16
N ASP A 235 34.07 10.07 -21.45
CA ASP A 235 33.48 9.73 -22.75
C ASP A 235 34.48 9.66 -23.93
N LYS A 236 35.77 9.46 -23.65
CA LYS A 236 36.84 9.35 -24.67
C LYS A 236 37.64 8.06 -24.50
N LEU A 237 37.94 7.43 -25.63
CA LEU A 237 38.88 6.32 -25.70
C LEU A 237 40.31 6.80 -25.47
N VAL A 238 41.02 6.13 -24.57
CA VAL A 238 42.43 6.38 -24.25
C VAL A 238 43.23 5.09 -24.26
N ASP A 239 44.53 5.18 -24.51
CA ASP A 239 45.42 4.00 -24.50
C ASP A 239 45.99 3.71 -23.11
N GLN A 240 45.95 4.68 -22.20
CA GLN A 240 46.45 4.55 -20.84
C GLN A 240 45.60 5.40 -19.89
N VAL A 241 45.41 4.91 -18.66
CA VAL A 241 44.74 5.66 -17.59
C VAL A 241 45.57 5.63 -16.31
N ASN A 242 45.59 6.77 -15.62
CA ASN A 242 46.25 6.99 -14.32
C ASN A 242 45.39 7.86 -13.38
N GLY A 243 44.12 8.08 -13.72
CA GLY A 243 43.16 8.88 -12.95
C GLY A 243 42.51 8.09 -11.82
N GLU A 244 41.48 8.66 -11.19
CA GLU A 244 40.76 8.02 -10.08
C GLU A 244 39.72 6.99 -10.56
N GLN A 245 39.06 7.24 -11.69
CA GLN A 245 37.99 6.39 -12.22
C GLN A 245 38.13 6.18 -13.73
N ALA A 246 37.73 5.00 -14.19
CA ALA A 246 37.64 4.67 -15.61
C ALA A 246 36.53 3.66 -15.89
N THR A 247 36.17 3.53 -17.17
CA THR A 247 35.38 2.41 -17.67
C THR A 247 36.26 1.53 -18.55
N LEU A 248 36.25 0.22 -18.29
CA LEU A 248 37.13 -0.76 -18.94
C LEU A 248 36.32 -1.82 -19.69
N ILE A 249 36.86 -2.30 -20.81
CA ILE A 249 36.33 -3.45 -21.54
C ILE A 249 37.45 -4.48 -21.71
N PHE A 250 37.15 -5.72 -21.36
CA PHE A 250 38.05 -6.86 -21.53
C PHE A 250 37.52 -7.82 -22.59
N ASP A 251 38.40 -8.60 -23.22
CA ASP A 251 38.03 -9.63 -24.19
C ASP A 251 37.21 -10.78 -23.57
N LYS A 252 37.50 -11.09 -22.31
CA LYS A 252 36.72 -12.01 -21.48
C LYS A 252 36.68 -11.51 -20.05
N THR A 253 35.61 -11.84 -19.34
CA THR A 253 35.42 -11.39 -17.97
C THR A 253 34.61 -12.38 -17.13
N PRO A 254 35.02 -12.62 -15.88
CA PRO A 254 34.20 -13.34 -14.92
C PRO A 254 33.13 -12.45 -14.29
N PHE A 255 33.11 -11.13 -14.51
CA PHE A 255 32.16 -10.20 -13.88
C PHE A 255 30.82 -10.13 -14.63
N TYR A 256 29.72 -10.39 -13.94
CA TYR A 256 28.37 -10.27 -14.49
C TYR A 256 27.95 -8.82 -14.58
N ALA A 257 27.54 -8.40 -15.78
CA ALA A 257 26.92 -7.10 -16.01
C ALA A 257 25.45 -7.12 -15.56
N GLU A 258 24.99 -6.05 -14.91
CA GLU A 258 23.61 -5.94 -14.40
C GLU A 258 22.58 -6.19 -15.51
N ARG A 259 21.72 -7.19 -15.30
CA ARG A 259 20.63 -7.55 -16.22
C ARG A 259 19.63 -8.48 -15.56
N GLY A 260 18.36 -8.41 -16.00
CA GLY A 260 17.32 -9.35 -15.60
C GLY A 260 16.92 -9.26 -14.12
N GLY A 261 17.23 -8.13 -13.47
CA GLY A 261 17.00 -7.91 -12.04
C GLY A 261 18.18 -8.28 -11.14
N GLN A 262 19.19 -9.02 -11.63
CA GLN A 262 20.42 -9.25 -10.87
C GLN A 262 21.36 -8.06 -11.01
N VAL A 263 21.78 -7.49 -9.87
CA VAL A 263 22.78 -6.41 -9.83
C VAL A 263 24.16 -6.90 -10.24
N ALA A 264 25.04 -5.98 -10.62
CA ALA A 264 26.38 -6.29 -11.08
C ALA A 264 27.27 -6.93 -10.01
N ASP A 265 28.25 -7.69 -10.47
CA ASP A 265 29.35 -8.13 -9.63
C ASP A 265 30.33 -7.01 -9.33
N HIS A 266 30.96 -7.11 -8.16
CA HIS A 266 32.08 -6.27 -7.74
C HIS A 266 33.31 -7.14 -7.55
N GLY A 267 34.47 -6.52 -7.41
CA GLY A 267 35.71 -7.24 -7.12
C GLY A 267 36.94 -6.42 -7.43
N GLU A 268 38.00 -7.09 -7.85
CA GLU A 268 39.34 -6.53 -7.92
C GLU A 268 40.04 -6.94 -9.22
N ILE A 269 40.92 -6.07 -9.69
CA ILE A 269 41.77 -6.27 -10.86
C ILE A 269 43.22 -6.21 -10.41
N PHE A 270 44.01 -7.21 -10.79
CA PHE A 270 45.44 -7.27 -10.53
C PHE A 270 46.23 -7.26 -11.83
N ASN A 271 47.45 -6.73 -11.81
CA ASN A 271 48.40 -6.95 -12.89
C ASN A 271 49.02 -8.37 -12.80
N GLN A 272 49.80 -8.76 -13.82
CA GLN A 272 50.50 -10.05 -13.84
C GLN A 272 51.60 -10.18 -12.76
N ALA A 273 52.00 -9.09 -12.11
CA ALA A 273 52.91 -9.11 -10.97
C ALA A 273 52.18 -9.37 -9.62
N GLY A 274 50.85 -9.44 -9.63
CA GLY A 274 50.02 -9.66 -8.45
C GLY A 274 49.71 -8.39 -7.65
N GLU A 275 49.97 -7.21 -8.20
CA GLU A 275 49.64 -5.93 -7.58
C GLU A 275 48.19 -5.54 -7.93
N LEU A 276 47.46 -5.06 -6.92
CA LEU A 276 46.11 -4.54 -7.11
C LEU A 276 46.17 -3.24 -7.93
N VAL A 277 45.49 -3.22 -9.08
CA VAL A 277 45.49 -2.06 -9.99
C VAL A 277 44.17 -1.31 -9.99
N ALA A 278 43.04 -1.97 -9.73
CA ALA A 278 41.74 -1.32 -9.66
C ALA A 278 40.69 -2.13 -8.87
N HIS A 279 39.70 -1.44 -8.32
CA HIS A 279 38.49 -2.04 -7.76
C HIS A 279 37.34 -1.90 -8.76
N VAL A 280 36.64 -3.01 -9.03
CA VAL A 280 35.43 -3.02 -9.85
C VAL A 280 34.22 -2.72 -8.95
N ILE A 281 33.57 -1.59 -9.21
CA ILE A 281 32.46 -1.10 -8.37
C ILE A 281 31.09 -1.28 -9.04
N ASP A 282 31.04 -1.45 -10.36
CA ASP A 282 29.82 -1.74 -11.12
C ASP A 282 30.18 -2.32 -12.50
N VAL A 283 29.27 -3.08 -13.10
CA VAL A 283 29.41 -3.61 -14.45
C VAL A 283 28.09 -3.53 -15.20
N GLN A 284 28.10 -2.90 -16.38
CA GLN A 284 26.90 -2.68 -17.20
C GLN A 284 27.11 -3.18 -18.63
N HIS A 285 26.04 -3.23 -19.42
CA HIS A 285 26.14 -3.62 -20.83
C HIS A 285 26.37 -2.40 -21.73
N ALA A 286 27.36 -2.50 -22.62
CA ALA A 286 27.55 -1.58 -23.75
C ALA A 286 26.44 -1.78 -24.81
N PRO A 287 26.29 -0.86 -25.78
CA PRO A 287 25.33 -1.00 -26.88
C PRO A 287 25.43 -2.31 -27.68
N ASN A 288 26.61 -2.94 -27.70
CA ASN A 288 26.86 -4.22 -28.39
C ASN A 288 26.97 -5.41 -27.42
N ASP A 289 26.30 -5.35 -26.26
CA ASP A 289 26.23 -6.38 -25.19
C ASP A 289 27.55 -6.68 -24.46
N GLN A 290 28.61 -5.90 -24.71
CA GLN A 290 29.90 -6.04 -24.03
C GLN A 290 29.82 -5.62 -22.56
N ASN A 291 30.65 -6.21 -21.70
CA ASN A 291 30.71 -5.88 -20.28
C ASN A 291 31.56 -4.62 -20.06
N LEU A 292 30.92 -3.52 -19.67
CA LEU A 292 31.53 -2.25 -19.27
C LEU A 292 31.80 -2.27 -17.77
N HIS A 293 33.07 -2.28 -17.38
CA HIS A 293 33.49 -2.33 -15.98
C HIS A 293 33.78 -0.91 -15.49
N PHE A 294 33.00 -0.42 -14.54
CA PHE A 294 33.29 0.83 -13.85
C PHE A 294 34.24 0.55 -12.70
N VAL A 295 35.38 1.24 -12.71
CA VAL A 295 36.46 0.95 -11.77
C VAL A 295 36.98 2.19 -11.07
N GLU A 296 37.45 2.00 -9.84
CA GLU A 296 38.29 2.93 -9.10
C GLU A 296 39.75 2.46 -9.19
N LEU A 297 40.64 3.28 -9.76
CA LEU A 297 42.03 2.90 -10.00
C LEU A 297 42.92 3.10 -8.77
N VAL A 298 43.85 2.16 -8.60
CA VAL A 298 44.93 2.19 -7.61
C VAL A 298 46.27 2.43 -8.31
N LEU A 299 46.48 1.80 -9.47
CA LEU A 299 47.67 1.94 -10.30
C LEU A 299 47.29 2.19 -11.76
N PRO A 300 48.21 2.77 -12.57
CA PRO A 300 47.93 2.99 -13.99
C PRO A 300 47.68 1.68 -14.74
N MET A 301 46.81 1.73 -15.74
CA MET A 301 46.49 0.60 -16.62
C MET A 301 46.66 1.00 -18.09
N GLN A 302 47.01 0.03 -18.94
CA GLN A 302 47.31 0.24 -20.34
C GLN A 302 46.54 -0.72 -21.25
N LYS A 303 45.97 -0.17 -22.33
CA LYS A 303 45.27 -0.93 -23.36
C LYS A 303 46.21 -1.97 -23.99
N GLY A 304 45.70 -3.18 -24.18
CA GLY A 304 46.39 -4.30 -24.80
C GLY A 304 47.16 -5.20 -23.84
N GLU A 305 47.33 -4.81 -22.57
CA GLU A 305 47.92 -5.64 -21.53
C GLU A 305 46.94 -6.67 -20.96
N GLU A 306 47.48 -7.71 -20.32
CA GLU A 306 46.71 -8.73 -19.61
C GLU A 306 46.64 -8.45 -18.12
N TYR A 307 45.46 -8.68 -17.54
CA TYR A 307 45.16 -8.49 -16.13
C TYR A 307 44.48 -9.73 -15.57
N VAL A 308 44.60 -9.90 -14.25
CA VAL A 308 43.89 -10.91 -13.48
C VAL A 308 42.62 -10.27 -12.92
N LEU A 309 41.46 -10.76 -13.34
CA LEU A 309 40.15 -10.30 -12.90
C LEU A 309 39.66 -11.21 -11.78
N LYS A 310 39.29 -10.68 -10.61
CA LYS A 310 38.76 -11.47 -9.48
C LYS A 310 37.45 -10.91 -8.97
N VAL A 311 36.40 -11.72 -9.02
CA VAL A 311 35.08 -11.37 -8.49
C VAL A 311 35.07 -11.54 -6.97
N ASP A 312 34.35 -10.67 -6.26
CA ASP A 312 33.98 -10.88 -4.86
C ASP A 312 33.08 -12.12 -4.76
N GLU A 313 33.68 -13.22 -4.30
CA GLU A 313 33.01 -14.51 -4.19
C GLU A 313 31.82 -14.46 -3.20
N GLN A 314 31.93 -13.71 -2.10
CA GLN A 314 30.84 -13.62 -1.12
C GLN A 314 29.64 -12.90 -1.73
N ARG A 315 29.88 -11.79 -2.42
CA ARG A 315 28.85 -11.06 -3.17
C ARG A 315 28.20 -11.97 -4.22
N ARG A 316 29.00 -12.61 -5.08
CA ARG A 316 28.51 -13.52 -6.14
C ARG A 316 27.68 -14.65 -5.56
N ARG A 317 28.09 -15.21 -4.42
CA ARG A 317 27.37 -16.29 -3.74
C ARG A 317 25.97 -15.83 -3.33
N GLY A 318 25.85 -14.68 -2.67
CA GLY A 318 24.56 -14.07 -2.33
C GLY A 318 23.66 -13.85 -3.55
N LEU A 319 24.23 -13.32 -4.65
CA LEU A 319 23.52 -13.13 -5.91
C LEU A 319 23.00 -14.46 -6.49
N LYS A 320 23.84 -15.49 -6.58
CA LYS A 320 23.45 -16.83 -7.08
C LYS A 320 22.32 -17.44 -6.23
N HIS A 321 22.41 -17.31 -4.91
CA HIS A 321 21.41 -17.82 -3.97
C HIS A 321 20.06 -17.13 -4.18
N ASN A 322 20.06 -15.80 -4.13
CA ASN A 322 18.84 -14.99 -4.29
C ASN A 322 18.25 -15.10 -5.69
N HIS A 323 19.06 -15.25 -6.74
CA HIS A 323 18.55 -15.44 -8.10
C HIS A 323 17.84 -16.79 -8.26
N THR A 324 18.48 -17.87 -7.80
CA THR A 324 17.89 -19.21 -7.86
C THR A 324 16.63 -19.29 -6.99
N ALA A 325 16.65 -18.67 -5.82
CA ALA A 325 15.48 -18.52 -4.95
C ALA A 325 14.34 -17.74 -5.61
N THR A 326 14.65 -16.74 -6.44
CA THR A 326 13.63 -15.98 -7.20
C THR A 326 12.87 -16.88 -8.16
N HIS A 327 13.55 -17.80 -8.87
CA HIS A 327 12.89 -18.80 -9.73
C HIS A 327 12.00 -19.76 -8.96
N LEU A 328 12.47 -20.27 -7.81
CA LEU A 328 11.65 -21.11 -6.93
C LEU A 328 10.42 -20.36 -6.41
N LEU A 329 10.59 -19.09 -6.03
CA LEU A 329 9.51 -18.23 -5.55
C LEU A 329 8.48 -17.97 -6.64
N HIS A 330 8.92 -17.70 -7.88
CA HIS A 330 8.03 -17.49 -9.01
C HIS A 330 7.17 -18.74 -9.29
N ALA A 331 7.79 -19.92 -9.35
CA ALA A 331 7.08 -21.18 -9.52
C ALA A 331 6.10 -21.47 -8.36
N ALA A 332 6.53 -21.25 -7.11
CA ALA A 332 5.69 -21.46 -5.93
C ALA A 332 4.46 -20.53 -5.92
N LEU A 333 4.64 -19.25 -6.27
CA LEU A 333 3.54 -18.29 -6.38
C LEU A 333 2.52 -18.72 -7.44
N ARG A 334 3.00 -19.18 -8.62
CA ARG A 334 2.12 -19.68 -9.68
C ARG A 334 1.35 -20.93 -9.28
N GLN A 335 1.94 -21.80 -8.47
CA GLN A 335 1.26 -22.99 -7.96
C GLN A 335 0.20 -22.66 -6.90
N VAL A 336 0.47 -21.69 -6.03
CA VAL A 336 -0.44 -21.33 -4.91
C VAL A 336 -1.55 -20.37 -5.36
N LEU A 337 -1.21 -19.33 -6.12
CA LEU A 337 -2.14 -18.28 -6.54
C LEU A 337 -2.76 -18.56 -7.92
N GLY A 338 -2.09 -19.35 -8.75
CA GLY A 338 -2.54 -19.74 -10.08
C GLY A 338 -1.63 -19.22 -11.21
N THR A 339 -1.85 -19.74 -12.42
CA THR A 339 -0.99 -19.47 -13.60
C THR A 339 -1.09 -18.05 -14.14
N HIS A 340 -2.04 -17.24 -13.67
CA HIS A 340 -2.20 -15.82 -13.99
C HIS A 340 -1.26 -14.92 -13.17
N THR A 341 -0.53 -15.49 -12.20
CA THR A 341 0.55 -14.79 -11.50
C THR A 341 1.76 -14.72 -12.42
N HIS A 342 2.12 -13.51 -12.80
CA HIS A 342 3.24 -13.20 -13.67
C HIS A 342 4.20 -12.24 -12.96
N GLN A 343 5.48 -12.39 -13.25
CA GLN A 343 6.49 -11.42 -12.83
C GLN A 343 6.18 -10.04 -13.44
N ALA A 344 6.13 -9.04 -12.56
CA ALA A 344 6.01 -7.62 -12.90
C ALA A 344 7.32 -6.85 -12.70
N GLY A 345 8.30 -7.46 -12.01
CA GLY A 345 9.61 -6.89 -11.73
C GLY A 345 10.42 -7.80 -10.81
N SER A 346 11.75 -7.69 -10.87
CA SER A 346 12.67 -8.43 -10.01
C SER A 346 13.84 -7.54 -9.63
N LEU A 347 14.37 -7.72 -8.42
CA LEU A 347 15.66 -7.20 -7.98
C LEU A 347 16.31 -8.28 -7.11
N VAL A 348 17.54 -8.65 -7.45
CA VAL A 348 18.36 -9.65 -6.79
C VAL A 348 19.63 -8.94 -6.35
N GLU A 349 19.72 -8.70 -5.05
CA GLU A 349 20.89 -8.17 -4.36
C GLU A 349 21.64 -9.33 -3.67
N PRO A 350 22.87 -9.14 -3.19
CA PRO A 350 23.60 -10.18 -2.46
C PRO A 350 22.89 -10.60 -1.16
N ASP A 351 22.28 -9.63 -0.47
CA ASP A 351 21.72 -9.84 0.87
C ASP A 351 20.22 -10.13 0.88
N TYR A 352 19.49 -9.75 -0.17
CA TYR A 352 18.05 -9.94 -0.27
C TYR A 352 17.56 -10.02 -1.71
N LEU A 353 16.33 -10.48 -1.89
CA LEU A 353 15.61 -10.44 -3.16
C LEU A 353 14.28 -9.73 -3.01
N ARG A 354 13.81 -9.20 -4.14
CA ARG A 354 12.53 -8.54 -4.28
C ARG A 354 11.86 -9.05 -5.54
N PHE A 355 10.67 -9.61 -5.38
CA PHE A 355 9.89 -10.16 -6.47
C PHE A 355 8.54 -9.47 -6.56
N ASP A 356 8.30 -8.81 -7.68
CA ASP A 356 7.04 -8.14 -7.97
C ASP A 356 6.20 -9.03 -8.87
N PHE A 357 4.94 -9.22 -8.51
CA PHE A 357 4.03 -10.12 -9.22
C PHE A 357 2.63 -9.54 -9.34
N THR A 358 1.91 -10.01 -10.36
CA THR A 358 0.51 -9.67 -10.56
C THR A 358 -0.37 -10.39 -9.53
N SER A 359 -1.06 -9.61 -8.71
CA SER A 359 -2.10 -10.11 -7.81
C SER A 359 -3.08 -8.98 -7.47
N LEU A 360 -4.38 -9.29 -7.53
CA LEU A 360 -5.44 -8.34 -7.24
C LEU A 360 -5.58 -8.07 -5.73
N GLU A 361 -5.37 -9.11 -4.93
CA GLU A 361 -5.67 -9.13 -3.49
C GLU A 361 -4.40 -9.37 -2.67
N PRO A 362 -4.35 -8.88 -1.42
CA PRO A 362 -3.34 -9.30 -0.46
C PRO A 362 -3.30 -10.81 -0.32
N MET A 363 -2.08 -11.35 -0.27
CA MET A 363 -1.93 -12.74 0.08
C MET A 363 -2.35 -12.91 1.54
N THR A 364 -3.13 -13.96 1.80
CA THR A 364 -3.44 -14.37 3.16
C THR A 364 -2.17 -14.88 3.86
N LYS A 365 -2.13 -14.79 5.19
CA LYS A 365 -1.01 -15.35 5.99
C LYS A 365 -0.74 -16.82 5.66
N ARG A 366 -1.80 -17.58 5.34
CA ARG A 366 -1.71 -18.99 4.96
C ARG A 366 -1.07 -19.19 3.58
N GLU A 367 -1.41 -18.36 2.59
CA GLU A 367 -0.79 -18.42 1.26
C GLU A 367 0.69 -18.06 1.34
N ILE A 368 1.06 -17.01 2.07
CA ILE A 368 2.47 -16.63 2.29
C ILE A 368 3.25 -17.79 2.91
N ALA A 369 2.72 -18.38 3.99
CA ALA A 369 3.36 -19.53 4.65
C ALA A 369 3.45 -20.76 3.74
N THR A 370 2.47 -20.97 2.86
CA THR A 370 2.47 -22.08 1.90
C THR A 370 3.51 -21.89 0.81
N VAL A 371 3.64 -20.68 0.27
CA VAL A 371 4.69 -20.32 -0.69
C VAL A 371 6.08 -20.48 -0.07
N GLU A 372 6.31 -19.92 1.12
CA GLU A 372 7.60 -20.04 1.83
C GLU A 372 7.95 -21.51 2.08
N ARG A 373 7.00 -22.31 2.55
CA ARG A 373 7.22 -23.75 2.77
C ARG A 373 7.55 -24.48 1.48
N LEU A 374 6.80 -24.25 0.41
CA LEU A 374 7.01 -24.92 -0.88
C LEU A 374 8.40 -24.60 -1.46
N VAL A 375 8.85 -23.35 -1.36
CA VAL A 375 10.21 -22.98 -1.78
C VAL A 375 11.26 -23.74 -0.97
N ASN A 376 11.13 -23.75 0.36
CA ASN A 376 12.09 -24.47 1.21
C ASN A 376 12.06 -25.99 1.01
N GLU A 377 10.89 -26.59 0.74
CA GLU A 377 10.80 -28.00 0.34
C GLU A 377 11.61 -28.31 -0.93
N LYS A 378 11.67 -27.38 -1.89
CA LYS A 378 12.50 -27.51 -3.10
C LYS A 378 13.98 -27.24 -2.85
N ILE A 379 14.31 -26.39 -1.86
CA ILE A 379 15.68 -26.21 -1.39
C ILE A 379 16.20 -27.52 -0.79
N TRP A 380 15.48 -28.10 0.17
CA TRP A 380 15.85 -29.36 0.85
C TRP A 380 15.86 -30.59 -0.07
N ALA A 381 15.26 -30.49 -1.26
CA ALA A 381 15.29 -31.54 -2.25
C ALA A 381 16.61 -31.60 -3.05
N GLU A 382 17.56 -30.71 -2.79
CA GLU A 382 18.92 -30.71 -3.38
C GLU A 382 18.91 -30.80 -4.92
N ILE A 383 17.98 -30.06 -5.54
CA ILE A 383 17.69 -30.20 -6.97
C ILE A 383 18.83 -29.59 -7.79
N PRO A 384 19.44 -30.33 -8.74
CA PRO A 384 20.44 -29.77 -9.64
C PRO A 384 19.84 -28.68 -10.54
N VAL A 385 20.53 -27.54 -10.64
CA VAL A 385 20.17 -26.45 -11.54
C VAL A 385 20.93 -26.63 -12.85
N LYS A 386 20.19 -26.85 -13.94
CA LYS A 386 20.77 -27.11 -15.27
C LYS A 386 20.57 -25.91 -16.18
N THR A 387 21.56 -25.62 -17.02
CA THR A 387 21.48 -24.51 -17.97
C THR A 387 21.81 -24.97 -19.38
N THR A 388 20.98 -24.58 -20.34
CA THR A 388 21.08 -24.99 -21.74
C THR A 388 20.98 -23.76 -22.64
N ILE A 389 21.91 -23.61 -23.59
CA ILE A 389 21.82 -22.58 -24.63
C ILE A 389 21.13 -23.19 -25.85
N THR A 390 20.04 -22.58 -26.29
CA THR A 390 19.22 -23.08 -27.40
C THR A 390 18.51 -21.92 -28.12
N ASP A 391 17.80 -22.18 -29.22
CA ASP A 391 16.88 -21.20 -29.82
C ASP A 391 15.58 -21.05 -29.01
N GLN A 392 14.87 -19.94 -29.24
CA GLN A 392 13.63 -19.60 -28.51
C GLN A 392 12.53 -20.66 -28.68
N GLU A 393 12.36 -21.21 -29.89
CA GLU A 393 11.29 -22.16 -30.17
C GLU A 393 11.52 -23.47 -29.40
N THR A 394 12.75 -23.99 -29.43
CA THR A 394 13.15 -25.18 -28.68
C THR A 394 13.01 -24.94 -27.18
N GLY A 395 13.43 -23.77 -26.68
CA GLY A 395 13.28 -23.41 -25.27
C GLY A 395 11.82 -23.39 -24.80
N LEU A 396 10.91 -22.83 -25.59
CA LEU A 396 9.47 -22.86 -25.30
C LEU A 396 8.91 -24.29 -25.31
N LYS A 397 9.37 -25.16 -26.22
CA LYS A 397 8.99 -26.58 -26.25
C LYS A 397 9.47 -27.37 -25.02
N MET A 398 10.53 -26.92 -24.37
CA MET A 398 10.99 -27.48 -23.08
C MET A 398 10.07 -27.07 -21.91
N GLY A 399 9.09 -26.18 -22.14
CA GLY A 399 8.22 -25.64 -21.10
C GLY A 399 8.78 -24.37 -20.44
N ALA A 400 9.81 -23.75 -21.03
CA ALA A 400 10.39 -22.53 -20.48
C ALA A 400 9.39 -21.38 -20.52
N LEU A 401 9.24 -20.68 -19.39
CA LEU A 401 8.51 -19.42 -19.34
C LEU A 401 9.42 -18.30 -19.89
N ALA A 402 8.89 -17.56 -20.86
CA ALA A 402 9.48 -16.31 -21.30
C ALA A 402 8.90 -15.16 -20.47
N LEU A 403 9.77 -14.30 -19.93
CA LEU A 403 9.36 -13.06 -19.28
C LEU A 403 8.73 -12.11 -20.31
N PHE A 404 7.60 -11.52 -19.93
CA PHE A 404 6.79 -10.69 -20.83
C PHE A 404 7.44 -9.32 -21.05
N GLY A 405 7.76 -8.99 -22.31
CA GLY A 405 8.31 -7.68 -22.69
C GLY A 405 9.82 -7.63 -22.93
N GLU A 406 10.53 -8.72 -22.63
CA GLU A 406 11.96 -8.85 -22.94
C GLU A 406 12.19 -9.16 -24.42
N LYS A 407 13.22 -8.54 -25.02
CA LYS A 407 13.68 -8.89 -26.37
C LYS A 407 14.79 -9.91 -26.23
N TYR A 408 14.53 -11.12 -26.71
CA TYR A 408 15.51 -12.20 -26.70
C TYR A 408 16.30 -12.23 -28.01
N HIS A 409 17.59 -12.57 -27.91
CA HIS A 409 18.45 -12.85 -29.06
C HIS A 409 18.07 -14.18 -29.75
N GLU A 410 18.71 -14.50 -30.88
CA GLU A 410 18.49 -15.76 -31.60
C GLU A 410 18.78 -16.99 -30.73
N LYS A 411 19.80 -16.90 -29.87
CA LYS A 411 20.09 -17.88 -28.83
C LYS A 411 19.65 -17.36 -27.47
N VAL A 412 18.99 -18.22 -26.71
CA VAL A 412 18.55 -17.99 -25.34
C VAL A 412 19.16 -19.00 -24.39
N ARG A 413 19.36 -18.58 -23.15
CA ARG A 413 19.80 -19.46 -22.07
C ARG A 413 18.57 -19.87 -21.24
N VAL A 414 18.32 -21.17 -21.18
CA VAL A 414 17.26 -21.79 -20.37
C VAL A 414 17.87 -22.25 -19.07
N VAL A 415 17.28 -21.85 -17.95
CA VAL A 415 17.61 -22.32 -16.60
C VAL A 415 16.50 -23.24 -16.15
N GLN A 416 16.86 -24.44 -15.71
CA GLN A 416 15.96 -25.51 -15.36
C GLN A 416 16.25 -26.04 -13.95
N ILE A 417 15.23 -26.00 -13.10
CA ILE A 417 15.21 -26.59 -11.76
C ILE A 417 14.15 -27.68 -11.75
N ASN A 418 14.56 -28.87 -12.21
CA ASN A 418 13.68 -30.01 -12.50
C ASN A 418 12.49 -29.61 -13.41
N ASP A 419 11.28 -30.08 -13.10
CA ASP A 419 10.00 -29.71 -13.71
C ASP A 419 9.32 -28.55 -12.96
N PHE A 420 9.93 -28.07 -11.87
CA PHE A 420 9.33 -27.08 -11.00
C PHE A 420 9.45 -25.65 -11.55
N SER A 421 10.63 -25.28 -12.04
CA SER A 421 10.86 -24.00 -12.72
C SER A 421 11.73 -24.23 -13.96
N ILE A 422 11.28 -23.70 -15.10
CA ILE A 422 12.00 -23.68 -16.37
C ILE A 422 11.78 -22.28 -16.96
N GLU A 423 12.84 -21.48 -17.08
CA GLU A 423 12.72 -20.06 -17.43
C GLU A 423 13.87 -19.62 -18.34
N PHE A 424 13.61 -18.64 -19.22
CA PHE A 424 14.68 -17.94 -19.92
C PHE A 424 15.39 -17.00 -18.94
N CYS A 425 16.67 -17.27 -18.66
CA CYS A 425 17.45 -16.46 -17.74
C CYS A 425 18.94 -16.43 -18.08
N GLY A 426 19.45 -15.21 -18.24
CA GLY A 426 20.85 -14.93 -18.51
C GLY A 426 21.72 -14.75 -17.27
N GLY A 427 21.15 -14.86 -16.06
CA GLY A 427 21.85 -14.60 -14.80
C GLY A 427 22.69 -15.75 -14.27
N THR A 428 23.35 -15.48 -13.14
CA THR A 428 24.15 -16.48 -12.40
C THR A 428 23.25 -17.25 -11.43
N HIS A 429 23.43 -18.56 -11.34
CA HIS A 429 22.60 -19.44 -10.51
C HIS A 429 23.45 -20.40 -9.70
N CYS A 430 22.89 -20.88 -8.59
CA CYS A 430 23.43 -22.01 -7.84
C CYS A 430 23.57 -23.24 -8.75
N GLU A 431 24.46 -24.15 -8.38
CA GLU A 431 24.60 -25.46 -9.04
C GLU A 431 23.52 -26.43 -8.57
N ASN A 432 23.07 -26.27 -7.33
CA ASN A 432 21.98 -27.02 -6.73
C ASN A 432 21.15 -26.13 -5.80
N THR A 433 19.90 -26.49 -5.53
CA THR A 433 19.00 -25.66 -4.72
C THR A 433 19.37 -25.63 -3.23
N ASP A 434 20.10 -26.61 -2.70
CA ASP A 434 20.52 -26.66 -1.29
C ASP A 434 21.56 -25.58 -0.95
N GLN A 435 22.34 -25.13 -1.93
CA GLN A 435 23.25 -23.98 -1.76
C GLN A 435 22.54 -22.71 -1.25
N ILE A 436 21.23 -22.56 -1.52
CA ILE A 436 20.42 -21.44 -1.01
C ILE A 436 20.31 -21.49 0.53
N GLY A 437 20.37 -22.68 1.13
CA GLY A 437 20.22 -22.95 2.56
C GLY A 437 18.78 -22.83 3.05
N MET A 438 18.27 -21.62 3.18
CA MET A 438 16.89 -21.35 3.58
C MET A 438 16.41 -20.08 2.88
N LEU A 439 15.13 -20.02 2.54
CA LEU A 439 14.46 -18.78 2.14
C LEU A 439 13.50 -18.34 3.24
N LYS A 440 13.57 -17.05 3.60
CA LYS A 440 12.60 -16.42 4.51
C LYS A 440 11.93 -15.23 3.85
N ILE A 441 10.60 -15.25 3.78
CA ILE A 441 9.80 -14.10 3.36
C ILE A 441 9.76 -13.10 4.52
N VAL A 442 10.30 -11.91 4.27
CA VAL A 442 10.34 -10.79 5.23
C VAL A 442 9.04 -10.01 5.21
N SER A 443 8.52 -9.74 4.01
CA SER A 443 7.28 -8.98 3.87
C SER A 443 6.59 -9.23 2.53
N GLU A 444 5.29 -8.93 2.53
CA GLU A 444 4.41 -8.95 1.37
C GLU A 444 3.61 -7.64 1.38
N SER A 445 3.67 -6.84 0.31
CA SER A 445 3.00 -5.54 0.26
C SER A 445 2.52 -5.14 -1.13
N ALA A 446 1.51 -4.26 -1.18
CA ALA A 446 1.04 -3.67 -2.44
C ALA A 446 1.98 -2.55 -2.89
N ILE A 447 2.39 -2.58 -4.16
CA ILE A 447 3.24 -1.54 -4.76
C ILE A 447 2.53 -0.74 -5.86
N GLY A 448 1.31 -1.17 -6.19
CA GLY A 448 0.46 -0.55 -7.19
C GLY A 448 -0.82 -1.35 -7.34
N ALA A 449 -1.80 -0.76 -8.00
CA ALA A 449 -3.06 -1.46 -8.22
C ALA A 449 -2.84 -2.66 -9.17
N GLY A 450 -3.11 -3.86 -8.65
CA GLY A 450 -2.92 -5.15 -9.34
C GLY A 450 -1.50 -5.72 -9.22
N MET A 451 -0.61 -5.08 -8.46
CA MET A 451 0.79 -5.49 -8.30
C MET A 451 1.18 -5.58 -6.83
N ARG A 452 1.87 -6.67 -6.50
CA ARG A 452 2.32 -6.97 -5.14
C ARG A 452 3.79 -7.34 -5.15
N ARG A 453 4.43 -7.22 -4.00
CA ARG A 453 5.87 -7.41 -3.82
C ARG A 453 6.11 -8.33 -2.64
N ILE A 454 6.90 -9.37 -2.87
CA ILE A 454 7.56 -10.12 -1.81
C ILE A 454 8.99 -9.62 -1.67
N VAL A 455 9.40 -9.38 -0.43
CA VAL A 455 10.82 -9.23 -0.06
C VAL A 455 11.21 -10.47 0.73
N ALA A 456 12.29 -11.11 0.33
CA ALA A 456 12.81 -12.30 0.99
C ALA A 456 14.32 -12.24 1.13
N VAL A 457 14.85 -13.01 2.07
CA VAL A 457 16.28 -13.19 2.32
C VAL A 457 16.61 -14.68 2.24
N THR A 458 17.85 -15.01 1.89
CA THR A 458 18.32 -16.40 1.79
C THR A 458 19.57 -16.64 2.63
N GLY A 459 19.97 -17.91 2.79
CA GLY A 459 21.24 -18.31 3.40
C GLY A 459 21.52 -17.65 4.75
N GLN A 460 22.67 -16.98 4.84
CA GLN A 460 23.12 -16.29 6.05
C GLN A 460 22.13 -15.21 6.51
N GLN A 461 21.62 -14.39 5.60
CA GLN A 461 20.70 -13.30 5.93
C GLN A 461 19.35 -13.84 6.42
N ALA A 462 18.91 -15.01 5.94
CA ALA A 462 17.74 -15.70 6.48
C ALA A 462 17.96 -16.21 7.91
N TYR A 463 19.15 -16.71 8.22
CA TYR A 463 19.55 -17.09 9.58
C TYR A 463 19.60 -15.86 10.51
N GLU A 464 20.27 -14.79 10.11
CA GLU A 464 20.36 -13.54 10.88
C GLU A 464 18.97 -12.94 11.16
N TYR A 465 18.07 -13.00 10.17
CA TYR A 465 16.68 -12.60 10.35
C TYR A 465 15.98 -13.45 11.43
N ALA A 466 16.17 -14.78 11.42
CA ALA A 466 15.57 -15.68 12.38
C ALA A 466 16.12 -15.47 13.80
N VAL A 467 17.44 -15.32 13.95
CA VAL A 467 18.11 -15.04 15.24
C VAL A 467 17.57 -13.75 15.85
N LYS A 468 17.48 -12.67 15.05
CA LYS A 468 16.94 -11.39 15.53
C LYS A 468 15.51 -11.52 16.05
N HIS A 469 14.66 -12.33 15.41
CA HIS A 469 13.28 -12.54 15.86
C HIS A 469 13.21 -13.42 17.11
N ASP A 470 14.09 -14.41 17.24
CA ASP A 470 14.22 -15.22 18.45
C ASP A 470 14.69 -14.38 19.66
N GLU A 471 15.63 -13.46 19.46
CA GLU A 471 16.08 -12.51 20.48
C GLU A 471 14.92 -11.60 20.95
N ILE A 472 14.16 -11.02 20.02
CA ILE A 472 12.97 -10.21 20.36
C ILE A 472 11.95 -11.03 21.18
N LEU A 473 11.71 -12.29 20.80
CA LEU A 473 10.79 -13.15 21.53
C LEU A 473 11.29 -13.47 22.94
N LYS A 474 12.60 -13.65 23.13
CA LYS A 474 13.22 -13.84 24.44
C LYS A 474 13.13 -12.58 25.31
N GLU A 475 13.38 -11.41 24.73
CA GLU A 475 13.20 -10.12 25.45
C GLU A 475 11.75 -9.96 25.94
N ILE A 476 10.77 -10.25 25.09
CA ILE A 476 9.35 -10.22 25.46
C ILE A 476 9.03 -11.27 26.52
N GLN A 477 9.59 -12.49 26.40
CA GLN A 477 9.42 -13.56 27.39
C GLN A 477 9.83 -13.07 28.79
N ASP A 478 10.96 -12.38 28.88
CA ASP A 478 11.48 -11.84 30.14
C ASP A 478 10.62 -10.70 30.67
N GLU A 479 10.15 -9.80 29.79
CA GLU A 479 9.28 -8.67 30.15
C GLU A 479 7.95 -9.15 30.74
N VAL A 480 7.30 -10.12 30.11
CA VAL A 480 6.02 -10.68 30.58
C VAL A 480 6.20 -11.77 31.65
N LYS A 481 7.45 -12.09 31.99
CA LYS A 481 7.82 -13.16 32.94
C LYS A 481 7.17 -14.50 32.58
N ALA A 482 7.19 -14.86 31.30
CA ALA A 482 6.80 -16.17 30.81
C ALA A 482 7.89 -17.20 31.10
N THR A 483 7.51 -18.44 31.39
CA THR A 483 8.48 -19.53 31.66
C THR A 483 9.13 -20.05 30.37
N LYS A 484 8.41 -19.94 29.25
CA LYS A 484 8.86 -20.30 27.89
C LYS A 484 8.21 -19.38 26.87
N VAL A 485 8.82 -19.25 25.69
CA VAL A 485 8.31 -18.43 24.57
C VAL A 485 6.86 -18.77 24.23
N ASP A 486 6.47 -20.04 24.22
CA ASP A 486 5.09 -20.48 23.92
C ASP A 486 4.05 -19.94 24.91
N ASP A 487 4.46 -19.55 26.12
CA ASP A 487 3.56 -19.02 27.16
C ASP A 487 3.37 -17.50 27.06
N ILE A 488 4.12 -16.80 26.20
CA ILE A 488 4.04 -15.35 26.04
C ILE A 488 2.59 -14.92 25.78
N GLN A 489 1.91 -15.57 24.82
CA GLN A 489 0.54 -15.21 24.47
C GLN A 489 -0.41 -15.33 25.65
N ASN A 490 -0.31 -16.41 26.43
CA ASN A 490 -1.13 -16.62 27.62
C ASN A 490 -0.85 -15.58 28.70
N LYS A 491 0.43 -15.19 28.88
CA LYS A 491 0.82 -14.12 29.81
C LYS A 491 0.27 -12.76 29.39
N VAL A 492 0.33 -12.43 28.10
CA VAL A 492 -0.24 -11.18 27.56
C VAL A 492 -1.75 -11.14 27.81
N VAL A 493 -2.48 -12.22 27.50
CA VAL A 493 -3.92 -12.30 27.76
C VAL A 493 -4.23 -12.14 29.25
N ALA A 494 -3.46 -12.80 30.13
CA ALA A 494 -3.65 -12.67 31.58
C ALA A 494 -3.39 -11.24 32.09
N LEU A 495 -2.41 -10.54 31.52
CA LEU A 495 -2.13 -9.12 31.83
C LEU A 495 -3.25 -8.21 31.33
N GLU A 496 -3.79 -8.45 30.13
CA GLU A 496 -4.94 -7.70 29.60
C GLU A 496 -6.20 -7.90 30.46
N ASP A 497 -6.48 -9.13 30.89
CA ASP A 497 -7.62 -9.44 31.74
C ASP A 497 -7.45 -8.85 33.15
N ALA A 498 -6.24 -8.91 33.73
CA ALA A 498 -5.94 -8.25 34.99
C ALA A 498 -6.11 -6.73 34.89
N LEU A 499 -5.67 -6.11 33.78
CA LEU A 499 -5.86 -4.67 33.54
C LEU A 499 -7.34 -4.30 33.47
N ARG A 500 -8.18 -5.12 32.83
CA ARG A 500 -9.64 -4.90 32.78
C ARG A 500 -10.29 -5.01 34.15
N GLU A 501 -9.89 -5.99 34.97
CA GLU A 501 -10.44 -6.16 36.32
C GLU A 501 -9.99 -5.04 37.28
N GLU A 502 -8.74 -4.60 37.18
CA GLU A 502 -8.25 -3.43 37.92
C GLU A 502 -8.99 -2.15 37.52
N GLN A 503 -9.23 -1.92 36.23
CA GLN A 503 -10.03 -0.78 35.76
C GLN A 503 -11.46 -0.80 36.35
N LYS A 504 -12.11 -1.97 36.38
CA LYS A 504 -13.42 -2.14 36.99
C LYS A 504 -13.38 -1.92 38.51
N THR A 505 -12.34 -2.38 39.18
CA THR A 505 -12.13 -2.15 40.62
C THR A 505 -11.95 -0.65 40.91
N VAL A 506 -11.19 0.07 40.07
CA VAL A 506 -11.04 1.53 40.15
C VAL A 506 -12.41 2.22 40.01
N GLU A 507 -13.24 1.81 39.05
CA GLU A 507 -14.60 2.36 38.90
C GLU A 507 -15.48 2.09 40.13
N GLN A 508 -15.43 0.87 40.68
CA GLN A 508 -16.18 0.52 41.88
C GLN A 508 -15.73 1.32 43.10
N LEU A 509 -14.42 1.46 43.32
CA LEU A 509 -13.87 2.26 44.40
C LEU A 509 -14.24 3.75 44.25
N LYS A 510 -14.22 4.29 43.01
CA LYS A 510 -14.71 5.65 42.74
C LYS A 510 -16.18 5.81 43.13
N SER A 511 -17.04 4.86 42.77
CA SER A 511 -18.45 4.90 43.17
C SER A 511 -18.62 4.83 44.70
N GLN A 512 -17.87 3.98 45.40
CA GLN A 512 -17.89 3.92 46.87
C GLN A 512 -17.42 5.23 47.53
N ILE A 513 -16.35 5.84 47.00
CA ILE A 513 -15.86 7.15 47.47
C ILE A 513 -16.94 8.21 47.25
N ASN A 514 -17.61 8.21 46.10
CA ASN A 514 -18.72 9.12 45.81
C ASN A 514 -19.90 8.90 46.77
N GLN A 515 -20.24 7.65 47.09
CA GLN A 515 -21.29 7.35 48.08
C GLN A 515 -20.93 7.86 49.47
N ALA A 516 -19.69 7.70 49.92
CA ALA A 516 -19.23 8.23 51.21
C ALA A 516 -19.25 9.77 51.24
N LYS A 517 -18.82 10.42 50.15
CA LYS A 517 -18.92 11.88 50.01
C LYS A 517 -20.37 12.37 49.97
N ALA A 518 -21.31 11.55 49.49
CA ALA A 518 -22.73 11.87 49.51
C ALA A 518 -23.31 11.85 50.93
N SER A 519 -22.87 10.93 51.81
CA SER A 519 -23.28 10.98 53.22
C SER A 519 -22.78 12.25 53.93
N ASP A 520 -21.60 12.75 53.60
CA ASP A 520 -21.10 14.03 54.16
C ASP A 520 -21.89 15.27 53.67
N LEU A 521 -22.79 15.13 52.70
CA LEU A 521 -23.67 16.21 52.25
C LEU A 521 -24.87 16.43 53.19
N THR A 522 -25.20 15.47 54.07
CA THR A 522 -26.36 15.60 54.98
C THR A 522 -26.13 16.56 56.13
N ASP A 523 -24.88 16.89 56.44
CA ASP A 523 -24.51 17.67 57.62
C ASP A 523 -24.66 19.19 57.44
N ASP A 524 -24.97 19.66 56.22
CA ASP A 524 -24.86 21.07 55.81
C ASP A 524 -26.17 21.63 55.19
N ILE A 525 -27.33 21.12 55.63
CA ILE A 525 -28.65 21.55 55.11
C ILE A 525 -29.01 22.95 55.64
N LYS A 526 -29.26 23.90 54.73
CA LYS A 526 -29.75 25.25 55.04
C LYS A 526 -31.24 25.38 54.74
N ASP A 527 -31.97 26.16 55.53
CA ASP A 527 -33.36 26.55 55.22
C ASP A 527 -33.36 27.96 54.61
N ILE A 528 -33.86 28.08 53.38
CA ILE A 528 -33.96 29.34 52.64
C ILE A 528 -35.38 29.42 52.10
N ASN A 529 -36.13 30.45 52.53
CA ASN A 529 -37.51 30.69 52.10
C ASN A 529 -38.45 29.46 52.21
N GLY A 530 -38.21 28.56 53.18
CA GLY A 530 -38.99 27.34 53.38
C GLY A 530 -38.59 26.15 52.49
N LEU A 531 -37.50 26.28 51.74
CA LEU A 531 -36.84 25.21 50.98
C LEU A 531 -35.57 24.75 51.70
N LYS A 532 -35.37 23.44 51.80
CA LYS A 532 -34.11 22.87 52.26
C LYS A 532 -33.09 22.89 51.13
N VAL A 533 -31.91 23.45 51.34
CA VAL A 533 -30.88 23.61 50.30
C VAL A 533 -29.56 23.01 50.77
N ILE A 534 -28.93 22.23 49.89
CA ILE A 534 -27.55 21.74 50.03
C ILE A 534 -26.73 22.40 48.93
N ALA A 535 -25.66 23.08 49.32
CA ALA A 535 -24.84 23.88 48.41
C ALA A 535 -23.36 23.76 48.79
N LYS A 536 -22.57 23.01 48.01
CA LYS A 536 -21.20 22.66 48.39
C LYS A 536 -20.27 22.55 47.18
N ILE A 537 -19.01 22.93 47.36
CA ILE A 537 -17.93 22.53 46.45
C ILE A 537 -17.38 21.20 46.97
N VAL A 538 -17.50 20.16 46.16
CA VAL A 538 -17.04 18.81 46.47
C VAL A 538 -15.80 18.49 45.65
N ASP A 539 -14.90 17.72 46.23
CA ASP A 539 -13.70 17.23 45.56
C ASP A 539 -14.05 15.93 44.81
N VAL A 540 -14.35 16.00 43.51
CA VAL A 540 -14.68 14.83 42.66
C VAL A 540 -14.14 15.00 41.24
N ASP A 541 -13.96 13.90 40.49
CA ASP A 541 -13.21 13.86 39.22
C ASP A 541 -14.00 14.39 38.01
N GLY A 542 -15.15 15.02 38.21
CA GLY A 542 -15.81 15.85 37.21
C GLY A 542 -17.32 15.73 37.19
N MET A 543 -17.91 16.01 36.02
CA MET A 543 -19.36 16.11 35.88
C MET A 543 -20.11 14.79 36.08
N ASN A 544 -19.48 13.65 35.73
CA ASN A 544 -20.12 12.34 35.90
C ASN A 544 -20.32 12.03 37.39
N ASP A 545 -19.31 12.24 38.21
CA ASP A 545 -19.38 12.06 39.66
C ASP A 545 -20.40 13.02 40.30
N LEU A 546 -20.47 14.28 39.82
CA LEU A 546 -21.51 15.22 40.27
C LEU A 546 -22.93 14.71 39.98
N ARG A 547 -23.15 14.04 38.84
CA ARG A 547 -24.46 13.43 38.53
C ARG A 547 -24.75 12.25 39.45
N GLU A 548 -23.77 11.39 39.70
CA GLU A 548 -23.92 10.25 40.61
C GLU A 548 -24.27 10.73 42.03
N LEU A 549 -23.57 11.75 42.55
CA LEU A 549 -23.91 12.40 43.81
C LEU A 549 -25.34 12.97 43.80
N SER A 550 -25.74 13.61 42.70
CA SER A 550 -27.09 14.15 42.55
C SER A 550 -28.16 13.07 42.52
N ASP A 551 -27.91 11.91 41.92
CA ASP A 551 -28.90 10.83 41.85
C ASP A 551 -29.02 10.11 43.20
N ASN A 552 -27.92 9.97 43.95
CA ASN A 552 -27.95 9.51 45.34
C ASN A 552 -28.74 10.48 46.23
N TRP A 553 -28.51 11.80 46.09
CA TRP A 553 -29.27 12.84 46.79
C TRP A 553 -30.78 12.75 46.51
N LYS A 554 -31.18 12.57 45.24
CA LYS A 554 -32.62 12.39 44.87
C LYS A 554 -33.21 11.15 45.54
N THR A 555 -32.47 10.05 45.53
CA THR A 555 -32.92 8.76 46.09
C THR A 555 -33.15 8.84 47.60
N GLN A 556 -32.28 9.56 48.31
CA GLN A 556 -32.39 9.74 49.76
C GLN A 556 -33.31 10.91 50.17
N ASN A 557 -33.76 11.74 49.20
CA ASN A 557 -34.62 12.91 49.42
C ASN A 557 -34.10 13.85 50.52
N LEU A 558 -32.80 14.16 50.48
CA LEU A 558 -32.09 14.87 51.55
C LEU A 558 -32.47 16.35 51.68
N SER A 559 -32.77 17.03 50.55
CA SER A 559 -33.16 18.44 50.53
C SER A 559 -34.08 18.74 49.34
N ASP A 560 -34.54 19.99 49.23
CA ASP A 560 -35.38 20.47 48.13
C ASP A 560 -34.55 20.93 46.92
N VAL A 561 -33.37 21.51 47.19
CA VAL A 561 -32.41 21.99 46.19
C VAL A 561 -31.01 21.47 46.49
N LEU A 562 -30.31 21.02 45.46
CA LEU A 562 -28.91 20.61 45.49
C LEU A 562 -28.09 21.44 44.49
N ILE A 563 -27.00 22.05 44.96
CA ILE A 563 -26.03 22.79 44.15
C ILE A 563 -24.65 22.23 44.47
N LEU A 564 -24.02 21.57 43.50
CA LEU A 564 -22.68 21.02 43.65
C LEU A 564 -21.71 21.64 42.65
N GLY A 565 -20.53 22.05 43.13
CA GLY A 565 -19.41 22.46 42.30
C GLY A 565 -18.22 21.52 42.47
N THR A 566 -17.41 21.32 41.43
CA THR A 566 -16.08 20.68 41.55
C THR A 566 -15.06 21.37 40.67
N THR A 567 -13.79 21.27 41.06
CA THR A 567 -12.65 21.75 40.27
C THR A 567 -11.83 20.56 39.79
N VAL A 568 -11.67 20.41 38.48
CA VAL A 568 -10.90 19.31 37.88
C VAL A 568 -9.99 19.84 36.80
N ALA A 569 -8.68 19.55 36.90
CA ALA A 569 -7.67 19.93 35.93
C ALA A 569 -7.76 21.42 35.47
N GLY A 570 -7.96 22.34 36.42
CA GLY A 570 -8.08 23.77 36.15
C GLY A 570 -9.40 24.22 35.52
N LYS A 571 -10.41 23.35 35.43
CA LYS A 571 -11.76 23.67 34.95
C LYS A 571 -12.78 23.57 36.08
N ALA A 572 -13.81 24.39 35.98
CA ALA A 572 -14.95 24.42 36.90
C ALA A 572 -16.10 23.59 36.33
N ASN A 573 -16.71 22.75 37.15
CA ASN A 573 -17.96 22.06 36.82
C ASN A 573 -18.98 22.36 37.91
N MET A 574 -20.24 22.56 37.53
CA MET A 574 -21.35 22.78 38.45
C MET A 574 -22.59 22.01 38.00
N LEU A 575 -23.30 21.43 38.95
CA LEU A 575 -24.58 20.75 38.77
C LEU A 575 -25.60 21.29 39.77
N ILE A 576 -26.81 21.56 39.29
CA ILE A 576 -27.96 21.96 40.09
C ILE A 576 -29.07 20.94 39.87
N SER A 577 -29.65 20.42 40.96
CA SER A 577 -30.78 19.51 40.93
C SER A 577 -31.88 19.98 41.89
N LEU A 578 -33.13 19.83 41.49
CA LEU A 578 -34.32 20.27 42.22
C LEU A 578 -35.30 19.11 42.39
N ASN A 579 -35.95 19.01 43.55
CA ASN A 579 -37.07 18.09 43.76
C ASN A 579 -38.41 18.73 43.37
N ASP A 580 -39.50 17.96 43.45
CA ASP A 580 -40.84 18.41 43.07
C ASP A 580 -41.33 19.62 43.88
N LYS A 581 -40.89 19.77 45.14
CA LYS A 581 -41.29 20.89 46.00
C LYS A 581 -40.64 22.19 45.52
N ALA A 582 -39.34 22.18 45.22
CA ALA A 582 -38.65 23.35 44.67
C ALA A 582 -39.17 23.75 43.28
N ILE A 583 -39.52 22.76 42.44
CA ILE A 583 -40.12 23.01 41.13
C ILE A 583 -41.52 23.64 41.25
N LYS A 584 -42.35 23.14 42.18
CA LYS A 584 -43.68 23.72 42.46
C LYS A 584 -43.61 25.13 43.05
N ALA A 585 -42.54 25.45 43.76
CA ALA A 585 -42.25 26.81 44.23
C ALA A 585 -41.85 27.78 43.10
N GLY A 586 -41.68 27.29 41.86
CA GLY A 586 -41.45 28.11 40.67
C GLY A 586 -39.99 28.12 40.18
N HIS A 587 -39.07 27.47 40.89
CA HIS A 587 -37.66 27.41 40.50
C HIS A 587 -37.41 26.39 39.38
N LYS A 588 -36.44 26.69 38.51
CA LYS A 588 -36.00 25.80 37.41
C LYS A 588 -34.49 25.70 37.42
N ALA A 589 -33.96 24.47 37.47
CA ALA A 589 -32.52 24.22 37.51
C ALA A 589 -31.80 24.83 36.29
N GLY A 590 -32.43 24.76 35.11
CA GLY A 590 -31.92 25.34 33.87
C GLY A 590 -31.79 26.87 33.89
N ASP A 591 -32.58 27.58 34.68
CA ASP A 591 -32.50 29.04 34.80
C ASP A 591 -31.45 29.43 35.84
N LEU A 592 -31.42 28.72 36.98
CA LEU A 592 -30.40 28.89 38.02
C LEU A 592 -28.98 28.64 37.49
N ILE A 593 -28.78 27.60 36.67
CA ILE A 593 -27.44 27.32 36.11
C ILE A 593 -26.99 28.39 35.10
N LYS A 594 -27.92 29.04 34.40
CA LYS A 594 -27.60 30.10 33.42
C LYS A 594 -27.13 31.38 34.11
N ILE A 595 -27.58 31.63 35.33
CA ILE A 595 -27.11 32.73 36.18
C ILE A 595 -25.70 32.40 36.72
N ALA A 596 -25.47 31.14 37.10
CA ALA A 596 -24.21 30.68 37.67
C ALA A 596 -23.06 30.55 36.65
N ALA A 597 -23.33 29.96 35.48
CA ALA A 597 -22.32 29.54 34.50
C ALA A 597 -21.39 30.68 34.01
N PRO A 598 -21.87 31.90 33.74
CA PRO A 598 -21.01 33.01 33.33
C PRO A 598 -19.95 33.39 34.37
N ILE A 599 -20.22 33.20 35.66
CA ILE A 599 -19.33 33.61 36.77
C ILE A 599 -18.03 32.79 36.78
N PHE A 600 -18.11 31.51 36.43
CA PHE A 600 -16.94 30.64 36.25
C PHE A 600 -16.54 30.47 34.78
N GLY A 601 -16.96 31.40 33.90
CA GLY A 601 -16.55 31.46 32.50
C GLY A 601 -17.01 30.26 31.68
N GLY A 602 -18.26 29.85 31.88
CA GLY A 602 -18.86 28.66 31.28
C GLY A 602 -20.25 28.90 30.69
N GLY A 603 -20.77 27.85 30.05
CA GLY A 603 -22.14 27.78 29.55
C GLY A 603 -22.86 26.56 30.14
N GLY A 604 -24.14 26.72 30.46
CA GLY A 604 -24.92 25.70 31.16
C GLY A 604 -26.32 25.50 30.57
N GLY A 605 -26.85 24.29 30.72
CA GLY A 605 -28.18 23.94 30.25
C GLY A 605 -28.71 22.67 30.90
N GLY A 606 -30.03 22.49 30.86
CA GLY A 606 -30.68 21.33 31.47
C GLY A 606 -32.19 21.39 31.45
N ARG A 607 -32.80 20.39 32.09
CA ARG A 607 -34.24 20.27 32.29
C ARG A 607 -34.66 21.06 33.54
N PRO A 608 -35.96 21.30 33.76
CA PRO A 608 -36.43 22.03 34.94
C PRO A 608 -35.96 21.45 36.29
N ASN A 609 -35.75 20.13 36.35
CA ASN A 609 -35.34 19.41 37.56
C ASN A 609 -33.82 19.20 37.70
N MET A 610 -33.03 19.38 36.63
CA MET A 610 -31.58 19.17 36.69
C MET A 610 -30.87 19.91 35.55
N ALA A 611 -29.80 20.64 35.89
CA ALA A 611 -28.97 21.33 34.92
C ALA A 611 -27.50 21.34 35.31
N GLN A 612 -26.64 21.51 34.31
CA GLN A 612 -25.20 21.37 34.47
C GLN A 612 -24.45 22.41 33.63
N ALA A 613 -23.24 22.74 34.06
CA ALA A 613 -22.38 23.70 33.39
C ALA A 613 -20.90 23.38 33.61
N GLY A 614 -20.08 23.69 32.61
CA GLY A 614 -18.63 23.64 32.69
C GLY A 614 -18.02 24.98 32.25
N GLY A 615 -16.92 25.39 32.89
CA GLY A 615 -16.24 26.64 32.59
C GLY A 615 -14.76 26.65 32.93
N LYS A 616 -14.08 27.73 32.54
CA LYS A 616 -12.61 27.84 32.59
C LYS A 616 -12.07 28.53 33.85
N ASN A 617 -12.92 29.01 34.75
CA ASN A 617 -12.51 29.78 35.93
C ASN A 617 -12.98 29.14 37.26
N PRO A 618 -12.21 28.18 37.83
CA PRO A 618 -12.51 27.54 39.11
C PRO A 618 -12.71 28.50 40.28
N ALA A 619 -11.97 29.61 40.33
CA ALA A 619 -12.09 30.60 41.41
C ALA A 619 -13.49 31.25 41.45
N GLY A 620 -14.24 31.22 40.35
CA GLY A 620 -15.61 31.71 40.27
C GLY A 620 -16.67 30.81 40.92
N LEU A 621 -16.34 29.55 41.25
CA LEU A 621 -17.33 28.57 41.75
C LEU A 621 -17.97 28.98 43.07
N ALA A 622 -17.19 29.51 44.02
CA ALA A 622 -17.72 29.95 45.31
C ALA A 622 -18.75 31.09 45.15
N LYS A 623 -18.42 32.08 44.33
CA LYS A 623 -19.31 33.19 44.00
C LYS A 623 -20.55 32.74 43.22
N ALA A 624 -20.39 31.75 42.33
CA ALA A 624 -21.50 31.19 41.58
C ALA A 624 -22.48 30.44 42.51
N LEU A 625 -21.97 29.67 43.46
CA LEU A 625 -22.77 29.03 44.52
C LEU A 625 -23.57 30.04 45.34
N GLU A 626 -22.92 31.11 45.82
CA GLU A 626 -23.58 32.18 46.58
C GLU A 626 -24.64 32.92 45.75
N THR A 627 -24.37 33.15 44.47
CA THR A 627 -25.32 33.82 43.57
C THR A 627 -26.60 32.99 43.40
N VAL A 628 -26.47 31.67 43.24
CA VAL A 628 -27.63 30.78 43.15
C VAL A 628 -28.37 30.72 44.49
N LEU A 629 -27.65 30.69 45.62
CA LEU A 629 -28.28 30.71 46.94
C LEU A 629 -29.11 31.97 47.21
N ASN A 630 -28.70 33.12 46.70
CA ASN A 630 -29.44 34.38 46.86
C ASN A 630 -30.67 34.51 45.95
N GLU A 631 -30.74 33.70 44.89
CA GLU A 631 -31.87 33.67 43.95
C GLU A 631 -32.99 32.70 44.42
N LEU A 632 -32.66 31.79 45.35
CA LEU A 632 -33.61 30.91 46.05
C LEU A 632 -34.27 31.65 47.21
#